data_AF-A0A1F9S1K5-F1
#
_entry.id   AF-A0A1F9S1K5-F1
#
_cell.length_a   1.000
_cell.length_b   1.000
_cell.length_c   1.000
_cell.angle_alpha   90.00
_cell.angle_beta   90.00
_cell.angle_gamma   90.00
#
_symmetry.space_group_name_H-M   'P 1'
#
loop_
_entity.id
_entity.type
_entity.pdbx_description
1 polymer ?
#
loop_
_entity_poly.entity_id
_entity_poly.type
_entity_poly.pdbx_seq_one_letter_code
_entity_poly.pdbx_strand_id
1 'polypeptide(L)'
;MKTETPRQDPTDAPGAEFALRDSGPEELGRLNSRFGWSLDAHELKAVQDHFRSLRREPTRAEIESIAQTWSEHCKHKSFTSPICYQEGKTTRRIKNLLSETVMEATRKLKKPWCLSVFEDNAGVVAFDKKWALAYKVETHNHPCVLEPYGGAETGVGGVVRDVLGVGLGAKPVLNTDVFCFCPPDYAKPLPEGILHPRRTMTGVVAGVRDYGNRMGIPTAAGALWFDEAFRFNPLVFVGTVGLMPVSAVRKKVLPRDLIVAIGGRTGRDGIHGATFSSAAIDESSSIAAVQIGHAIQEKRVLDALLRSRDAGLFRAVTDCGAGGFSSAVGEMAERSGSKGGARVELDRALLKTTDLEPWEIWLSESQERMVLAVPPENLPALSVIMEREGVEFCVLGEFTDSGRLEVAIAGRPIVDLDLAFLHKGLPRRERRAVWNPPAPAKASARKTDRALHRSRCPEILHWILSHPNVCSREWIIRQYDHEVQAGTVIKPLQGLHHDGPGDACVMWPMAITGDPEYFRGFAVAHGLNPAFGKLDPYAMAMACVDEALGNLACVGADVTHAALLDNFCWGDPEDPAALGALVRAAQGCRDAALAFQAPFISGKDSFHNVFTDEKGKKTSIPGTLLISAIAPVPDIRQALTMDVKAPGNHIYLMGWTSDELGGSLYEAWSGQPAGNAPLVEPHSAREALWSLSAAAQKGLIATAHNLSEGGLAVAAAEMAIAGDISMHIDLDEVLRTKGVADPVTILFSESPSRFLLEIAPDKERAFLQAMKGVPLARIGATIANPVLRVTGLDGCPIIEESLHDLRHSWRETLPRLLDGVPCDDGRRS
;
A
#
# COMPACT_ATOMS: atom_id res chain seq x y z
N MET A 1 53.86 5.48 22.86
CA MET A 1 53.78 5.71 21.40
C MET A 1 52.71 6.76 21.16
N LYS A 2 53.07 7.94 20.64
CA LYS A 2 52.12 8.84 20.00
C LYS A 2 51.86 8.25 18.62
N THR A 3 50.65 7.80 18.34
CA THR A 3 50.23 7.38 17.00
C THR A 3 48.82 7.91 16.76
N GLU A 4 48.84 9.13 16.25
CA GLU A 4 47.97 9.71 15.23
C GLU A 4 46.48 9.34 15.25
N THR A 5 45.67 10.29 15.72
CA THR A 5 44.30 10.49 15.23
C THR A 5 44.35 10.48 13.70
N PRO A 6 43.50 9.70 13.01
CA PRO A 6 43.45 9.74 11.55
C PRO A 6 43.18 11.18 11.11
N ARG A 7 44.02 11.71 10.22
CA ARG A 7 43.80 13.03 9.61
C ARG A 7 42.45 12.96 8.88
N GLN A 8 41.48 13.77 9.32
CA GLN A 8 40.28 14.06 8.54
C GLN A 8 40.72 14.52 7.14
N ASP A 9 40.16 13.88 6.11
CA ASP A 9 40.39 14.26 4.73
C ASP A 9 39.86 15.70 4.56
N PRO A 10 40.59 16.64 3.91
CA PRO A 10 40.09 17.99 3.65
C PRO A 10 38.71 18.03 2.96
N THR A 11 38.30 16.94 2.32
CA THR A 11 36.97 16.74 1.71
C THR A 11 35.83 16.48 2.71
N ASP A 12 36.14 16.28 4.00
CA ASP A 12 35.15 16.01 5.06
C ASP A 12 34.70 17.27 5.82
N ALA A 13 35.19 18.46 5.45
CA ALA A 13 34.87 19.71 6.15
C ALA A 13 33.45 20.25 5.84
N PRO A 14 32.84 21.05 6.74
CA PRO A 14 31.47 21.63 6.65
C PRO A 14 31.11 22.47 5.41
N GLY A 15 32.09 22.74 4.54
CA GLY A 15 31.97 23.46 3.27
C GLY A 15 32.99 22.96 2.26
N ALA A 16 33.43 21.70 2.41
CA ALA A 16 34.36 21.09 1.50
C ALA A 16 33.75 21.03 0.10
N GLU A 17 34.50 21.60 -0.83
CA GLU A 17 34.21 21.56 -2.25
C GLU A 17 34.70 20.23 -2.81
N PHE A 18 33.84 19.53 -3.54
CA PHE A 18 34.27 18.36 -4.30
C PHE A 18 34.87 18.83 -5.62
N ALA A 19 36.11 18.43 -5.92
CA ALA A 19 36.75 18.69 -7.20
C ALA A 19 36.05 17.88 -8.31
N LEU A 20 34.88 18.33 -8.74
CA LEU A 20 33.99 17.63 -9.64
C LEU A 20 34.12 18.19 -11.06
N ARG A 21 34.33 19.50 -11.20
CA ARG A 21 34.35 20.17 -12.51
C ARG A 21 35.38 19.59 -13.46
N ASP A 22 36.60 19.36 -13.02
CA ASP A 22 37.70 18.93 -13.91
C ASP A 22 38.02 17.42 -13.81
N SER A 23 37.23 16.69 -13.00
CA SER A 23 37.35 15.25 -12.85
C SER A 23 36.95 14.48 -14.11
N GLY A 24 37.75 13.48 -14.47
CA GLY A 24 37.43 12.53 -15.52
C GLY A 24 36.36 11.51 -15.08
N PRO A 25 35.79 10.74 -16.02
CA PRO A 25 34.71 9.78 -15.72
C PRO A 25 35.04 8.76 -14.63
N GLU A 26 36.27 8.25 -14.60
CA GLU A 26 36.71 7.28 -13.57
C GLU A 26 36.72 7.91 -12.17
N GLU A 27 37.18 9.15 -12.05
CA GLU A 27 37.25 9.84 -10.77
C GLU A 27 35.85 10.22 -10.26
N LEU A 28 34.96 10.66 -11.16
CA LEU A 28 33.55 10.86 -10.83
C LEU A 28 32.90 9.56 -10.33
N GLY A 29 33.20 8.43 -10.97
CA GLY A 29 32.73 7.12 -10.53
C GLY A 29 33.24 6.75 -9.13
N ARG A 30 34.52 7.02 -8.84
CA ARG A 30 35.09 6.78 -7.49
C ARG A 30 34.44 7.65 -6.43
N LEU A 31 34.23 8.94 -6.69
CA LEU A 31 33.55 9.84 -5.76
C LEU A 31 32.11 9.36 -5.50
N ASN A 32 31.39 9.03 -6.57
CA ASN A 32 30.02 8.52 -6.48
C ASN A 32 29.92 7.25 -5.61
N SER A 33 30.81 6.28 -5.82
CA SER A 33 30.88 5.07 -4.98
C SER A 33 31.32 5.36 -3.55
N ARG A 34 32.32 6.25 -3.35
CA ARG A 34 32.85 6.58 -2.02
C ARG A 34 31.80 7.23 -1.13
N PHE A 35 30.97 8.11 -1.68
CA PHE A 35 29.99 8.90 -0.92
C PHE A 35 28.56 8.38 -1.03
N GLY A 36 28.31 7.31 -1.80
CA GLY A 36 27.00 6.66 -1.86
C GLY A 36 25.89 7.49 -2.51
N TRP A 37 26.24 8.40 -3.43
CA TRP A 37 25.26 9.26 -4.11
C TRP A 37 24.32 8.48 -5.04
N SER A 38 24.73 7.29 -5.49
CA SER A 38 23.96 6.42 -6.37
C SER A 38 23.47 7.12 -7.66
N LEU A 39 24.25 8.10 -8.15
CA LEU A 39 24.01 8.78 -9.42
C LEU A 39 24.62 7.98 -10.58
N ASP A 40 23.92 7.90 -11.70
CA ASP A 40 24.48 7.28 -12.91
C ASP A 40 25.47 8.21 -13.63
N ALA A 41 26.19 7.69 -14.63
CA ALA A 41 27.21 8.44 -15.35
C ALA A 41 26.67 9.69 -16.06
N HIS A 42 25.41 9.68 -16.52
CA HIS A 42 24.77 10.81 -17.18
C HIS A 42 24.28 11.85 -16.17
N GLU A 43 23.75 11.40 -15.03
CA GLU A 43 23.35 12.24 -13.92
C GLU A 43 24.57 12.98 -13.35
N LEU A 44 25.67 12.27 -13.06
CA LEU A 44 26.94 12.86 -12.65
C LEU A 44 27.46 13.87 -13.68
N LYS A 45 27.31 13.55 -14.97
CA LYS A 45 27.70 14.46 -16.04
C LYS A 45 26.86 15.74 -16.07
N ALA A 46 25.54 15.63 -15.87
CA ALA A 46 24.65 16.78 -15.79
C ALA A 46 24.98 17.67 -14.57
N VAL A 47 25.29 17.06 -13.42
CA VAL A 47 25.80 17.76 -12.23
C VAL A 47 27.11 18.47 -12.55
N GLN A 48 28.08 17.78 -13.17
CA GLN A 48 29.35 18.36 -13.59
C GLN A 48 29.17 19.57 -14.50
N ASP A 49 28.34 19.45 -15.53
CA ASP A 49 28.11 20.52 -16.49
C ASP A 49 27.41 21.73 -15.86
N HIS A 50 26.51 21.49 -14.90
CA HIS A 50 25.90 22.55 -14.09
C HIS A 50 26.95 23.34 -13.30
N PHE A 51 27.78 22.68 -12.50
CA PHE A 51 28.80 23.36 -11.69
C PHE A 51 29.92 23.98 -12.53
N ARG A 52 30.25 23.41 -13.69
CA ARG A 52 31.11 24.06 -14.70
C ARG A 52 30.51 25.38 -15.19
N SER A 53 29.21 25.41 -15.46
CA SER A 53 28.52 26.63 -15.90
C SER A 53 28.52 27.73 -14.84
N LEU A 54 28.42 27.33 -13.55
CA LEU A 54 28.51 28.23 -12.40
C LEU A 54 29.94 28.66 -12.06
N ARG A 55 30.95 28.02 -12.66
CA ARG A 55 32.39 28.28 -12.43
C ARG A 55 32.81 28.13 -10.96
N ARG A 56 32.16 27.21 -10.23
CA ARG A 56 32.50 26.84 -8.84
C ARG A 56 32.32 25.35 -8.63
N GLU A 57 33.03 24.79 -7.67
CA GLU A 57 32.77 23.42 -7.25
C GLU A 57 31.46 23.34 -6.44
N PRO A 58 30.80 22.17 -6.43
CA PRO A 58 29.71 21.90 -5.51
C PRO A 58 30.21 21.68 -4.09
N THR A 59 29.41 22.11 -3.11
CA THR A 59 29.59 21.67 -1.72
C THR A 59 29.06 20.24 -1.54
N ARG A 60 29.43 19.61 -0.42
CA ARG A 60 28.84 18.32 -0.06
C ARG A 60 27.32 18.35 0.08
N ALA A 61 26.78 19.33 0.81
CA ALA A 61 25.33 19.44 0.99
C ALA A 61 24.58 19.61 -0.35
N GLU A 62 25.19 20.24 -1.35
CA GLU A 62 24.61 20.41 -2.68
C GLU A 62 24.53 19.11 -3.47
N ILE A 63 25.63 18.35 -3.56
CA ILE A 63 25.59 17.06 -4.28
C ILE A 63 24.63 16.10 -3.59
N GLU A 64 24.67 16.01 -2.27
CA GLU A 64 23.81 15.12 -1.51
C GLU A 64 22.32 15.50 -1.68
N SER A 65 22.00 16.81 -1.72
CA SER A 65 20.64 17.29 -2.01
C SER A 65 20.19 16.91 -3.43
N ILE A 66 21.08 17.03 -4.42
CA ILE A 66 20.80 16.61 -5.81
C ILE A 66 20.62 15.10 -5.88
N ALA A 67 21.53 14.33 -5.28
CA ALA A 67 21.53 12.86 -5.28
C ALA A 67 20.25 12.29 -4.67
N GLN A 68 19.84 12.84 -3.53
CA GLN A 68 18.56 12.51 -2.93
C GLN A 68 17.43 12.87 -3.90
N THR A 69 17.36 14.14 -4.33
CA THR A 69 16.22 14.65 -5.10
C THR A 69 16.08 13.91 -6.44
N TRP A 70 17.17 13.38 -6.99
CA TRP A 70 17.23 12.66 -8.26
C TRP A 70 17.19 11.12 -8.09
N SER A 71 17.03 10.64 -6.86
CA SER A 71 16.89 9.20 -6.57
C SER A 71 15.65 8.59 -7.24
N GLU A 72 15.67 7.26 -7.38
CA GLU A 72 14.51 6.51 -7.88
C GLU A 72 13.29 6.76 -6.98
N HIS A 73 13.51 6.73 -5.66
CA HIS A 73 12.47 6.95 -4.65
C HIS A 73 11.74 8.31 -4.77
N CYS A 74 12.44 9.38 -5.19
CA CYS A 74 11.85 10.73 -5.26
C CYS A 74 11.36 11.15 -6.66
N LYS A 75 11.98 10.65 -7.74
CA LYS A 75 11.60 11.03 -9.13
C LYS A 75 10.89 9.92 -9.90
N HIS A 76 10.78 8.72 -9.32
CA HIS A 76 10.12 7.58 -9.93
C HIS A 76 10.66 7.34 -11.34
N LYS A 77 12.00 7.32 -11.51
CA LYS A 77 12.63 7.47 -12.84
C LYS A 77 12.21 6.36 -13.78
N SER A 78 11.97 5.16 -13.30
CA SER A 78 11.48 4.01 -14.07
C SER A 78 10.07 4.25 -14.63
N PHE A 79 9.22 4.94 -13.86
CA PHE A 79 7.88 5.34 -14.30
C PHE A 79 7.88 6.59 -15.20
N THR A 80 8.82 7.51 -15.01
CA THR A 80 8.79 8.83 -15.67
C THR A 80 9.68 8.94 -16.90
N SER A 81 10.64 8.02 -17.07
CA SER A 81 11.52 7.93 -18.23
C SER A 81 10.80 7.37 -19.47
N PRO A 82 11.24 7.74 -20.69
CA PRO A 82 10.76 7.09 -21.90
C PRO A 82 11.09 5.59 -21.91
N ILE A 83 10.17 4.77 -22.41
CA ILE A 83 10.30 3.32 -22.52
C ILE A 83 10.06 2.90 -23.97
N CYS A 84 11.01 2.18 -24.55
CA CYS A 84 10.83 1.39 -25.75
C CYS A 84 10.31 0.00 -25.35
N TYR A 85 9.00 -0.20 -25.49
CA TYR A 85 8.29 -1.40 -25.07
C TYR A 85 8.06 -2.34 -26.25
N GLN A 86 8.60 -3.55 -26.15
CA GLN A 86 8.40 -4.64 -27.09
C GLN A 86 7.49 -5.70 -26.49
N GLU A 87 6.35 -5.98 -27.13
CA GLU A 87 5.42 -7.04 -26.78
C GLU A 87 5.29 -8.01 -27.96
N GLY A 88 5.88 -9.20 -27.81
CA GLY A 88 6.05 -10.14 -28.92
C GLY A 88 6.76 -9.47 -30.11
N LYS A 89 6.03 -9.27 -31.21
CA LYS A 89 6.54 -8.65 -32.45
C LYS A 89 6.27 -7.15 -32.56
N THR A 90 5.51 -6.57 -31.63
CA THR A 90 5.09 -5.18 -31.67
C THR A 90 6.00 -4.35 -30.78
N THR A 91 6.50 -3.22 -31.29
CA THR A 91 7.30 -2.27 -30.51
C THR A 91 6.62 -0.91 -30.51
N ARG A 92 6.49 -0.28 -29.35
CA ARG A 92 5.98 1.08 -29.19
C ARG A 92 6.81 1.87 -28.20
N ARG A 93 6.77 3.19 -28.33
CA ARG A 93 7.42 4.12 -27.42
C ARG A 93 6.40 4.72 -26.46
N ILE A 94 6.66 4.60 -25.17
CA ILE A 94 5.94 5.25 -24.07
C ILE A 94 6.84 6.39 -23.59
N LYS A 95 6.36 7.61 -23.47
CA LYS A 95 7.17 8.77 -23.07
C LYS A 95 7.31 8.87 -21.54
N ASN A 96 6.25 8.52 -20.83
CA ASN A 96 6.20 8.49 -19.36
C ASN A 96 5.06 7.55 -18.95
N LEU A 97 5.43 6.39 -18.40
CA LEU A 97 4.51 5.31 -18.09
C LEU A 97 3.39 5.77 -17.15
N LEU A 98 3.73 6.45 -16.05
CA LEU A 98 2.76 6.90 -15.05
C LEU A 98 1.72 7.88 -15.63
N SER A 99 2.20 8.86 -16.39
CA SER A 99 1.35 9.91 -16.97
C SER A 99 0.44 9.40 -18.09
N GLU A 100 0.85 8.35 -18.79
CA GLU A 100 0.13 7.70 -19.91
C GLU A 100 -0.69 6.48 -19.49
N THR A 101 -0.63 6.10 -18.20
CA THR A 101 -1.46 5.04 -17.62
C THR A 101 -2.32 5.57 -16.47
N VAL A 102 -1.88 5.42 -15.23
CA VAL A 102 -2.62 5.70 -13.99
C VAL A 102 -3.14 7.14 -13.98
N MET A 103 -2.28 8.13 -14.22
CA MET A 103 -2.71 9.55 -14.22
C MET A 103 -3.57 9.88 -15.46
N GLU A 104 -3.38 9.18 -16.58
CA GLU A 104 -4.23 9.36 -17.76
C GLU A 104 -5.67 8.93 -17.48
N ALA A 105 -5.85 7.78 -16.82
CA ALA A 105 -7.16 7.28 -16.44
C ALA A 105 -7.90 8.30 -15.55
N THR A 106 -7.25 8.77 -14.48
CA THR A 106 -7.85 9.77 -13.58
C THR A 106 -8.19 11.08 -14.30
N ARG A 107 -7.30 11.58 -15.18
CA ARG A 107 -7.56 12.80 -15.97
C ARG A 107 -8.73 12.62 -16.94
N LYS A 108 -8.88 11.45 -17.56
CA LYS A 108 -10.00 11.13 -18.47
C LYS A 108 -11.33 11.00 -17.71
N LEU A 109 -11.31 10.36 -16.54
CA LEU A 109 -12.51 10.17 -15.71
C LEU A 109 -12.99 11.50 -15.13
N LYS A 110 -12.07 12.38 -14.71
CA LYS A 110 -12.34 13.74 -14.21
C LYS A 110 -13.52 13.78 -13.22
N LYS A 111 -13.51 12.87 -12.25
CA LYS A 111 -14.59 12.74 -11.27
C LYS A 111 -14.64 13.97 -10.35
N PRO A 112 -15.81 14.58 -10.13
CA PRO A 112 -15.93 15.83 -9.38
C PRO A 112 -15.62 15.68 -7.89
N TRP A 113 -15.66 14.46 -7.35
CA TRP A 113 -15.30 14.19 -5.96
C TRP A 113 -13.79 14.04 -5.74
N CYS A 114 -12.96 14.00 -6.78
CA CYS A 114 -11.51 14.06 -6.64
C CYS A 114 -11.07 15.51 -6.40
N LEU A 115 -10.67 15.85 -5.17
CA LEU A 115 -10.39 17.23 -4.76
C LEU A 115 -8.92 17.62 -4.93
N SER A 116 -8.00 16.68 -4.68
CA SER A 116 -6.55 16.82 -4.87
C SER A 116 -5.98 15.45 -5.24
N VAL A 117 -5.34 15.31 -6.40
CA VAL A 117 -4.82 14.02 -6.90
C VAL A 117 -3.46 14.22 -7.54
N PHE A 118 -2.46 13.42 -7.15
CA PHE A 118 -1.09 13.52 -7.67
C PHE A 118 -0.43 14.92 -7.54
N GLU A 119 -0.89 15.75 -6.60
CA GLU A 119 -0.40 17.12 -6.37
C GLU A 119 0.21 17.31 -4.97
N ASP A 120 0.00 16.34 -4.07
CA ASP A 120 0.34 16.45 -2.66
C ASP A 120 0.63 15.08 -2.02
N ASN A 121 0.96 15.06 -0.73
CA ASN A 121 1.46 13.85 -0.02
C ASN A 121 0.43 12.70 0.02
N ALA A 122 -0.87 13.01 -0.12
CA ALA A 122 -1.95 12.04 -0.18
C ALA A 122 -3.01 12.44 -1.23
N GLY A 123 -3.77 11.46 -1.71
CA GLY A 123 -4.93 11.69 -2.56
C GLY A 123 -6.15 12.09 -1.72
N VAL A 124 -6.92 13.08 -2.18
CA VAL A 124 -8.06 13.63 -1.43
C VAL A 124 -9.35 13.50 -2.24
N VAL A 125 -10.36 12.89 -1.63
CA VAL A 125 -11.73 12.79 -2.16
C VAL A 125 -12.74 13.48 -1.27
N ALA A 126 -13.83 13.98 -1.85
CA ALA A 126 -14.94 14.54 -1.09
C ALA A 126 -15.67 13.43 -0.32
N PHE A 127 -15.82 13.63 0.99
CA PHE A 127 -16.72 12.82 1.81
C PHE A 127 -18.16 13.32 1.66
N ASP A 128 -18.31 14.64 1.77
CA ASP A 128 -19.51 15.39 1.50
C ASP A 128 -19.15 16.86 1.16
N LYS A 129 -20.07 17.81 1.38
CA LYS A 129 -19.84 19.23 1.10
C LYS A 129 -18.93 19.92 2.12
N LYS A 130 -18.83 19.40 3.34
CA LYS A 130 -18.07 19.97 4.47
C LYS A 130 -16.75 19.23 4.68
N TRP A 131 -16.75 17.91 4.49
CA TRP A 131 -15.63 17.04 4.80
C TRP A 131 -15.03 16.38 3.57
N ALA A 132 -13.74 16.09 3.64
CA ALA A 132 -12.95 15.36 2.68
C ALA A 132 -12.17 14.23 3.38
N LEU A 133 -11.85 13.19 2.63
CA LEU A 133 -11.00 12.08 3.06
C LEU A 133 -9.69 12.13 2.29
N ALA A 134 -8.57 12.18 3.00
CA ALA A 134 -7.25 11.93 2.46
C ALA A 134 -6.92 10.45 2.62
N TYR A 135 -6.35 9.80 1.60
CA TYR A 135 -5.88 8.44 1.69
C TYR A 135 -4.52 8.29 1.01
N LYS A 136 -3.59 7.65 1.72
CA LYS A 136 -2.25 7.31 1.26
C LYS A 136 -1.88 5.90 1.72
N VAL A 137 -1.14 5.20 0.88
CA VAL A 137 -0.46 3.94 1.17
C VAL A 137 0.99 4.12 0.74
N GLU A 138 1.90 3.63 1.57
CA GLU A 138 3.35 3.64 1.38
C GLU A 138 3.91 2.23 1.56
N THR A 139 5.19 2.06 1.22
CA THR A 139 5.93 0.80 1.37
C THR A 139 7.18 1.00 2.20
N HIS A 140 7.53 0.03 3.04
CA HIS A 140 8.76 0.08 3.84
C HIS A 140 9.56 -1.23 3.79
N ASN A 141 9.77 -1.74 2.57
CA ASN A 141 10.30 -3.09 2.30
C ASN A 141 11.77 -3.25 2.76
N HIS A 142 12.70 -2.47 2.22
CA HIS A 142 14.14 -2.60 2.49
C HIS A 142 14.50 -2.42 3.97
N PRO A 143 13.96 -1.42 4.71
CA PRO A 143 14.23 -1.30 6.14
C PRO A 143 13.76 -2.53 6.92
N CYS A 144 12.62 -3.12 6.53
CA CYS A 144 12.09 -4.32 7.18
C CYS A 144 12.90 -5.60 6.90
N VAL A 145 13.79 -5.60 5.90
CA VAL A 145 14.76 -6.70 5.69
C VAL A 145 15.81 -6.70 6.79
N LEU A 146 16.31 -5.53 7.17
CA LEU A 146 17.42 -5.37 8.10
C LEU A 146 16.95 -5.37 9.56
N GLU A 147 15.94 -4.55 9.87
CA GLU A 147 15.40 -4.40 11.21
C GLU A 147 13.86 -4.29 11.10
N PRO A 148 13.15 -5.43 11.18
CA PRO A 148 11.72 -5.51 10.89
C PRO A 148 10.83 -4.66 11.80
N TYR A 149 11.19 -4.48 13.07
CA TYR A 149 10.36 -3.75 14.03
C TYR A 149 10.35 -2.25 13.74
N GLY A 150 11.52 -1.62 13.77
CA GLY A 150 11.72 -0.20 13.50
C GLY A 150 11.41 0.15 12.05
N GLY A 151 11.71 -0.77 11.11
CA GLY A 151 11.28 -0.66 9.72
C GLY A 151 9.77 -0.51 9.60
N ALA A 152 8.98 -1.39 10.21
CA ALA A 152 7.53 -1.30 10.13
C ALA A 152 6.98 -0.08 10.91
N GLU A 153 7.55 0.20 12.07
CA GLU A 153 7.19 1.33 12.94
C GLU A 153 7.31 2.67 12.18
N THR A 154 8.46 2.91 11.57
CA THR A 154 8.74 4.12 10.80
C THR A 154 7.95 4.20 9.49
N GLY A 155 7.60 3.05 8.91
CA GLY A 155 6.63 2.99 7.81
C GLY A 155 5.27 3.56 8.22
N VAL A 156 4.70 3.09 9.34
CA VAL A 156 3.40 3.59 9.84
C VAL A 156 3.49 5.08 10.17
N GLY A 157 4.54 5.52 10.87
CA GLY A 157 4.73 6.94 11.17
C GLY A 157 4.85 7.80 9.92
N GLY A 158 5.61 7.35 8.92
CA GLY A 158 5.74 8.04 7.63
C GLY A 158 4.39 8.30 6.96
N VAL A 159 3.57 7.26 6.79
CA VAL A 159 2.27 7.40 6.11
C VAL A 159 1.24 8.18 6.94
N VAL A 160 1.34 8.14 8.27
CA VAL A 160 0.54 9.02 9.14
C VAL A 160 0.93 10.48 8.90
N ARG A 161 2.23 10.78 8.80
CA ARG A 161 2.70 12.14 8.49
C ARG A 161 2.32 12.60 7.08
N ASP A 162 2.25 11.72 6.10
CA ASP A 162 1.71 12.08 4.76
C ASP A 162 0.28 12.64 4.87
N VAL A 163 -0.56 11.98 5.68
CA VAL A 163 -1.95 12.41 5.94
C VAL A 163 -2.00 13.68 6.80
N LEU A 164 -1.02 13.91 7.67
CA LEU A 164 -0.87 15.19 8.38
C LEU A 164 -0.31 16.30 7.47
N GLY A 165 0.43 15.95 6.42
CA GLY A 165 1.09 16.85 5.48
C GLY A 165 0.22 17.27 4.30
N VAL A 166 -0.82 16.51 3.96
CA VAL A 166 -1.74 16.85 2.86
C VAL A 166 -2.62 18.04 3.18
N GLY A 167 -2.72 18.99 2.26
CA GLY A 167 -3.44 20.26 2.48
C GLY A 167 -2.93 20.98 3.74
N LEU A 168 -3.83 21.34 4.64
CA LEU A 168 -3.49 21.93 5.95
C LEU A 168 -3.52 20.90 7.09
N GLY A 169 -3.46 19.61 6.74
CA GLY A 169 -3.47 18.47 7.66
C GLY A 169 -4.85 17.84 7.84
N ALA A 170 -4.91 16.52 7.65
CA ALA A 170 -6.07 15.69 7.91
C ALA A 170 -5.88 14.91 9.22
N LYS A 171 -6.97 14.68 9.96
CA LYS A 171 -6.93 13.88 11.19
C LYS A 171 -6.99 12.40 10.83
N PRO A 172 -5.94 11.59 11.11
CA PRO A 172 -5.97 10.15 10.89
C PRO A 172 -7.11 9.47 11.64
N VAL A 173 -7.88 8.63 10.93
CA VAL A 173 -9.05 7.91 11.46
C VAL A 173 -8.99 6.40 11.22
N LEU A 174 -8.12 5.93 10.34
CA LEU A 174 -7.93 4.52 10.03
C LEU A 174 -6.51 4.29 9.54
N ASN A 175 -5.84 3.26 10.04
CA ASN A 175 -4.65 2.67 9.47
C ASN A 175 -4.99 1.35 8.77
N THR A 176 -4.21 1.02 7.74
CA THR A 176 -4.30 -0.24 7.00
C THR A 176 -2.93 -0.88 6.85
N ASP A 177 -2.88 -2.22 6.80
CA ASP A 177 -1.62 -2.95 6.68
C ASP A 177 -1.76 -4.18 5.76
N VAL A 178 -0.89 -4.27 4.76
CA VAL A 178 -0.85 -5.43 3.86
C VAL A 178 0.57 -5.95 3.80
N PHE A 179 0.74 -7.26 3.94
CA PHE A 179 2.07 -7.85 3.99
C PHE A 179 2.25 -9.01 3.02
N CYS A 180 3.43 -9.09 2.41
CA CYS A 180 3.89 -10.27 1.69
C CYS A 180 5.13 -10.86 2.36
N PHE A 181 5.05 -12.10 2.84
CA PHE A 181 6.15 -12.77 3.53
C PHE A 181 6.50 -14.13 2.91
N CYS A 182 7.67 -14.64 3.26
CA CYS A 182 7.94 -16.07 3.14
C CYS A 182 7.23 -16.82 4.29
N PRO A 183 6.71 -18.04 4.07
CA PRO A 183 6.11 -18.83 5.15
C PRO A 183 7.00 -18.91 6.41
N PRO A 184 6.44 -18.72 7.62
CA PRO A 184 7.21 -18.66 8.86
C PRO A 184 7.79 -20.01 9.31
N ASP A 185 7.38 -21.13 8.71
CA ASP A 185 7.93 -22.48 8.91
C ASP A 185 9.03 -22.85 7.91
N TYR A 186 9.57 -21.87 7.17
CA TYR A 186 10.62 -22.08 6.19
C TYR A 186 11.83 -22.84 6.76
N ALA A 187 12.03 -24.08 6.30
CA ALA A 187 13.03 -24.98 6.85
C ALA A 187 14.36 -25.05 6.05
N LYS A 188 14.43 -24.39 4.89
CA LYS A 188 15.62 -24.43 4.02
C LYS A 188 16.71 -23.49 4.57
N PRO A 189 18.00 -23.73 4.28
CA PRO A 189 19.08 -22.85 4.72
C PRO A 189 18.91 -21.44 4.13
N LEU A 190 19.25 -20.43 4.93
CA LEU A 190 19.34 -19.03 4.54
C LEU A 190 20.81 -18.58 4.50
N PRO A 191 21.18 -17.65 3.62
CA PRO A 191 22.50 -17.01 3.63
C PRO A 191 22.78 -16.31 4.96
N GLU A 192 24.06 -16.06 5.27
CA GLU A 192 24.46 -15.31 6.45
C GLU A 192 23.89 -13.87 6.38
N GLY A 193 23.52 -13.31 7.54
CA GLY A 193 22.92 -11.98 7.63
C GLY A 193 21.42 -11.89 7.29
N ILE A 194 20.83 -12.91 6.66
CA ILE A 194 19.40 -12.93 6.35
C ILE A 194 18.57 -13.38 7.55
N LEU A 195 17.57 -12.58 7.91
CA LEU A 195 16.64 -12.90 8.99
C LEU A 195 15.71 -14.06 8.61
N HIS A 196 15.43 -14.93 9.57
CA HIS A 196 14.44 -15.99 9.40
C HIS A 196 13.04 -15.39 9.16
N PRO A 197 12.21 -15.91 8.22
CA PRO A 197 10.89 -15.37 7.91
C PRO A 197 9.99 -15.18 9.13
N ARG A 198 10.01 -16.14 10.07
CA ARG A 198 9.30 -16.00 11.36
C ARG A 198 9.71 -14.73 12.12
N ARG A 199 11.01 -14.43 12.21
CA ARG A 199 11.53 -13.23 12.90
C ARG A 199 11.15 -11.95 12.15
N THR A 200 11.21 -11.97 10.82
CA THR A 200 10.79 -10.84 9.98
C THR A 200 9.32 -10.51 10.22
N MET A 201 8.43 -11.51 10.10
CA MET A 201 7.00 -11.32 10.26
C MET A 201 6.63 -10.84 11.68
N THR A 202 7.15 -11.48 12.73
CA THR A 202 6.81 -11.10 14.11
C THR A 202 7.32 -9.70 14.47
N GLY A 203 8.48 -9.30 13.95
CA GLY A 203 9.01 -7.96 14.11
C GLY A 203 8.16 -6.89 13.40
N VAL A 204 7.78 -7.12 12.13
CA VAL A 204 6.89 -6.20 11.39
C VAL A 204 5.55 -6.02 12.12
N VAL A 205 4.91 -7.13 12.51
CA VAL A 205 3.62 -7.09 13.22
C VAL A 205 3.74 -6.31 14.53
N ALA A 206 4.81 -6.52 15.30
CA ALA A 206 5.06 -5.80 16.54
C ALA A 206 5.31 -4.29 16.32
N GLY A 207 6.02 -3.91 15.24
CA GLY A 207 6.26 -2.52 14.88
C GLY A 207 4.98 -1.76 14.51
N VAL A 208 4.15 -2.37 13.65
CA VAL A 208 2.83 -1.80 13.27
C VAL A 208 1.93 -1.66 14.49
N ARG A 209 1.87 -2.71 15.33
CA ARG A 209 1.12 -2.69 16.60
C ARG A 209 1.52 -1.53 17.46
N ASP A 210 2.81 -1.42 17.77
CA ASP A 210 3.30 -0.50 18.78
C ASP A 210 3.13 0.95 18.32
N TYR A 211 3.36 1.26 17.03
CA TYR A 211 3.15 2.62 16.54
C TYR A 211 1.66 2.99 16.46
N GLY A 212 0.85 2.16 15.79
CA GLY A 212 -0.58 2.43 15.58
C GLY A 212 -1.34 2.59 16.90
N ASN A 213 -1.12 1.66 17.84
CA ASN A 213 -1.78 1.69 19.15
C ASN A 213 -1.37 2.91 19.97
N ARG A 214 -0.07 3.27 19.98
CA ARG A 214 0.42 4.45 20.74
C ARG A 214 -0.01 5.77 20.10
N MET A 215 -0.19 5.80 18.78
CA MET A 215 -0.80 6.94 18.07
C MET A 215 -2.30 7.07 18.35
N GLY A 216 -2.96 5.99 18.79
CA GLY A 216 -4.41 5.99 19.00
C GLY A 216 -5.17 6.10 17.68
N ILE A 217 -4.70 5.38 16.66
CA ILE A 217 -5.35 5.26 15.35
C ILE A 217 -5.68 3.78 15.14
N PRO A 218 -6.93 3.42 14.82
CA PRO A 218 -7.29 2.02 14.68
C PRO A 218 -6.64 1.44 13.41
N THR A 219 -5.97 0.29 13.53
CA THR A 219 -5.52 -0.51 12.38
C THR A 219 -6.56 -1.59 12.12
N ALA A 220 -7.41 -1.38 11.11
CA ALA A 220 -8.64 -2.16 10.97
C ALA A 220 -8.94 -2.68 9.55
N ALA A 221 -8.01 -2.52 8.59
CA ALA A 221 -8.11 -3.15 7.28
C ALA A 221 -6.75 -3.65 6.83
N GLY A 222 -6.69 -4.84 6.25
CA GLY A 222 -5.41 -5.41 5.86
C GLY A 222 -5.52 -6.73 5.12
N ALA A 223 -4.37 -7.25 4.69
CA ALA A 223 -4.29 -8.52 3.97
C ALA A 223 -2.89 -9.16 4.14
N LEU A 224 -2.81 -10.47 3.88
CA LEU A 224 -1.58 -11.23 4.06
C LEU A 224 -1.38 -12.21 2.91
N TRP A 225 -0.20 -12.19 2.32
CA TRP A 225 0.21 -13.12 1.27
C TRP A 225 1.52 -13.80 1.62
N PHE A 226 1.58 -15.12 1.44
CA PHE A 226 2.79 -15.91 1.62
C PHE A 226 3.29 -16.50 0.31
N ASP A 227 4.60 -16.36 0.09
CA ASP A 227 5.34 -16.98 -1.01
C ASP A 227 6.84 -17.06 -0.67
N GLU A 228 7.51 -18.19 -0.95
CA GLU A 228 8.95 -18.34 -0.74
C GLU A 228 9.81 -17.30 -1.49
N ALA A 229 9.27 -16.67 -2.54
CA ALA A 229 9.96 -15.62 -3.28
C ALA A 229 10.19 -14.35 -2.45
N PHE A 230 9.43 -14.12 -1.39
CA PHE A 230 9.60 -12.98 -0.48
C PHE A 230 10.63 -13.23 0.64
N ARG A 231 11.35 -14.36 0.63
CA ARG A 231 12.28 -14.76 1.71
C ARG A 231 13.42 -13.78 1.99
N PHE A 232 13.81 -12.98 0.99
CA PHE A 232 14.89 -11.99 1.13
C PHE A 232 14.36 -10.55 1.12
N ASN A 233 13.16 -10.35 0.59
CA ASN A 233 12.54 -9.03 0.42
C ASN A 233 11.06 -9.20 0.77
N PRO A 234 10.68 -9.04 2.05
CA PRO A 234 9.28 -8.97 2.44
C PRO A 234 8.69 -7.67 1.88
N LEU A 235 7.38 -7.67 1.62
CA LEU A 235 6.66 -6.45 1.28
C LEU A 235 5.84 -5.99 2.46
N VAL A 236 6.01 -4.73 2.83
CA VAL A 236 5.36 -4.10 3.97
C VAL A 236 4.65 -2.85 3.47
N PHE A 237 3.35 -2.98 3.23
CA PHE A 237 2.47 -1.88 2.85
C PHE A 237 1.75 -1.36 4.07
N VAL A 238 1.77 -0.05 4.26
CA VAL A 238 1.09 0.63 5.37
C VAL A 238 0.32 1.83 4.82
N GLY A 239 -0.91 2.02 5.27
CA GLY A 239 -1.79 3.07 4.79
C GLY A 239 -2.49 3.81 5.90
N THR A 240 -2.92 5.04 5.62
CA THR A 240 -3.68 5.88 6.55
C THR A 240 -4.74 6.67 5.82
N VAL A 241 -5.98 6.64 6.34
CA VAL A 241 -7.06 7.54 5.94
C VAL A 241 -7.20 8.66 6.97
N GLY A 242 -7.33 9.90 6.51
CA GLY A 242 -7.58 11.06 7.36
C GLY A 242 -8.81 11.87 6.97
N LEU A 243 -9.50 12.42 7.96
CA LEU A 243 -10.63 13.34 7.78
C LEU A 243 -10.17 14.81 7.86
N MET A 244 -10.59 15.64 6.90
CA MET A 244 -10.33 17.07 6.92
C MET A 244 -11.50 17.92 6.42
N PRO A 245 -11.62 19.18 6.83
CA PRO A 245 -12.56 20.11 6.19
C PRO A 245 -12.20 20.32 4.71
N VAL A 246 -13.20 20.43 3.83
CA VAL A 246 -12.99 20.74 2.40
C VAL A 246 -12.20 22.05 2.22
N SER A 247 -12.39 23.03 3.12
CA SER A 247 -11.65 24.30 3.12
C SER A 247 -10.14 24.15 3.40
N ALA A 248 -9.72 23.03 3.99
CA ALA A 248 -8.33 22.76 4.34
C ALA A 248 -7.56 21.97 3.26
N VAL A 249 -8.22 21.58 2.17
CA VAL A 249 -7.59 20.75 1.10
C VAL A 249 -6.51 21.53 0.36
N ARG A 250 -6.67 22.84 0.20
CA ARG A 250 -5.72 23.68 -0.55
C ARG A 250 -4.74 24.33 0.42
N LYS A 251 -3.45 24.17 0.12
CA LYS A 251 -2.35 24.84 0.81
C LYS A 251 -1.58 25.74 -0.14
N LYS A 252 -0.90 26.76 0.40
CA LYS A 252 -0.08 27.70 -0.39
C LYS A 252 1.10 28.19 0.44
N VAL A 253 2.26 28.26 -0.19
CA VAL A 253 3.45 28.90 0.37
C VAL A 253 3.56 30.30 -0.23
N LEU A 254 3.85 31.31 0.60
CA LEU A 254 4.10 32.68 0.16
C LEU A 254 5.51 33.15 0.54
N PRO A 255 6.12 34.05 -0.25
CA PRO A 255 7.31 34.76 0.18
C PRO A 255 7.07 35.46 1.52
N ARG A 256 8.09 35.43 2.40
CA ARG A 256 8.11 35.90 3.79
C ARG A 256 7.34 35.05 4.81
N ASP A 257 6.66 33.98 4.39
CA ASP A 257 6.23 32.98 5.36
C ASP A 257 7.50 32.38 6.03
N LEU A 258 7.45 32.24 7.34
CA LEU A 258 8.53 31.61 8.11
C LEU A 258 8.54 30.11 7.85
N ILE A 259 9.75 29.55 7.74
CA ILE A 259 9.99 28.11 7.69
C ILE A 259 10.08 27.64 9.14
N VAL A 260 9.02 26.99 9.64
CA VAL A 260 8.96 26.51 11.02
C VAL A 260 8.99 24.99 11.04
N ALA A 261 10.00 24.39 11.66
CA ALA A 261 10.05 22.96 11.90
C ALA A 261 9.48 22.64 13.29
N ILE A 262 8.60 21.66 13.37
CA ILE A 262 7.99 21.17 14.63
C ILE A 262 8.29 19.68 14.83
N GLY A 263 8.31 19.23 16.09
CA GLY A 263 8.32 17.81 16.44
C GLY A 263 9.66 17.29 16.92
N GLY A 264 10.15 16.22 16.29
CA GLY A 264 11.40 15.54 16.67
C GLY A 264 12.66 16.40 16.48
N ARG A 265 13.70 16.12 17.26
CA ARG A 265 15.03 16.74 17.07
C ARG A 265 15.80 16.02 15.98
N THR A 266 16.65 16.75 15.26
CA THR A 266 17.48 16.25 14.17
C THR A 266 18.73 15.51 14.69
N GLY A 267 18.95 14.30 14.20
CA GLY A 267 20.08 13.44 14.54
C GLY A 267 20.74 12.82 13.30
N ARG A 268 21.77 11.99 13.51
CA ARG A 268 22.42 11.18 12.45
C ARG A 268 21.57 9.93 12.15
N ASP A 269 20.32 10.18 11.76
CA ASP A 269 19.32 9.13 11.58
C ASP A 269 18.97 9.03 10.09
N GLY A 270 19.02 7.80 9.53
CA GLY A 270 18.56 7.50 8.16
C GLY A 270 19.24 8.30 7.04
N ILE A 271 20.43 8.85 7.28
CA ILE A 271 21.21 9.51 6.23
C ILE A 271 21.46 8.47 5.13
N HIS A 272 21.18 8.86 3.87
CA HIS A 272 21.18 7.98 2.70
C HIS A 272 20.06 6.94 2.65
N GLY A 273 18.97 7.09 3.42
CA GLY A 273 17.82 6.17 3.38
C GLY A 273 17.14 6.10 1.99
N ALA A 274 16.93 7.24 1.34
CA ALA A 274 16.38 7.31 -0.02
C ALA A 274 17.26 6.63 -1.08
N THR A 275 18.58 6.83 -1.01
CA THR A 275 19.54 6.20 -1.94
C THR A 275 19.71 4.71 -1.63
N PHE A 276 19.67 4.32 -0.35
CA PHE A 276 19.68 2.94 0.10
C PHE A 276 18.47 2.15 -0.40
N SER A 277 17.26 2.69 -0.27
CA SER A 277 16.02 2.08 -0.80
C SER A 277 15.97 2.01 -2.34
N SER A 278 16.82 2.79 -3.02
CA SER A 278 16.98 2.79 -4.48
C SER A 278 18.04 1.80 -4.98
N ALA A 279 18.67 1.02 -4.09
CA ALA A 279 19.69 0.04 -4.41
C ALA A 279 19.26 -1.39 -4.05
N ALA A 280 19.91 -2.39 -4.66
CA ALA A 280 19.70 -3.79 -4.29
C ALA A 280 20.36 -4.11 -2.94
N ILE A 281 19.77 -5.03 -2.18
CA ILE A 281 20.30 -5.45 -0.87
C ILE A 281 21.33 -6.58 -1.06
N ASP A 282 22.42 -6.48 -0.32
CA ASP A 282 23.47 -7.50 -0.16
C ASP A 282 23.82 -7.74 1.32
N GLU A 283 24.69 -8.70 1.59
CA GLU A 283 25.12 -9.13 2.94
C GLU A 283 25.91 -8.05 3.72
N SER A 284 26.39 -6.99 3.05
CA SER A 284 27.16 -5.89 3.66
C SER A 284 26.31 -4.69 4.07
N SER A 285 24.99 -4.76 3.87
CA SER A 285 24.04 -3.67 4.15
C SER A 285 23.98 -3.33 5.65
N SER A 286 24.16 -2.05 5.99
CA SER A 286 24.29 -1.60 7.39
C SER A 286 22.94 -1.39 8.08
N ILE A 287 22.78 -1.98 9.27
CA ILE A 287 21.60 -1.81 10.15
C ILE A 287 21.44 -0.35 10.63
N ALA A 288 22.52 0.43 10.68
CA ALA A 288 22.49 1.82 11.16
C ALA A 288 21.58 2.76 10.35
N ALA A 289 21.14 2.32 9.16
CA ALA A 289 20.17 3.06 8.34
C ALA A 289 18.73 2.99 8.87
N VAL A 290 18.38 1.99 9.69
CA VAL A 290 17.00 1.79 10.19
C VAL A 290 16.80 2.48 11.54
N GLN A 291 15.79 3.33 11.61
CA GLN A 291 15.45 4.10 12.82
C GLN A 291 14.35 3.40 13.63
N ILE A 292 14.28 3.75 14.91
CA ILE A 292 13.15 3.41 15.78
C ILE A 292 12.29 4.67 15.90
N GLY A 293 10.98 4.52 15.70
CA GLY A 293 10.04 5.63 15.78
C GLY A 293 9.76 6.06 17.22
N HIS A 294 9.14 7.23 17.37
CA HIS A 294 8.66 7.74 18.64
C HIS A 294 7.20 8.21 18.54
N ALA A 295 6.27 7.24 18.42
CA ALA A 295 4.83 7.48 18.27
C ALA A 295 4.24 8.53 19.21
N ILE A 296 4.64 8.56 20.49
CA ILE A 296 4.10 9.54 21.45
C ILE A 296 4.49 10.98 21.10
N GLN A 297 5.64 11.19 20.46
CA GLN A 297 6.07 12.51 20.01
C GLN A 297 5.25 12.91 18.78
N GLU A 298 5.05 12.00 17.83
CA GLU A 298 4.19 12.25 16.68
C GLU A 298 2.74 12.54 17.08
N LYS A 299 2.22 11.85 18.11
CA LYS A 299 0.88 12.12 18.64
C LYS A 299 0.73 13.56 19.12
N ARG A 300 1.74 14.09 19.80
CA ARG A 300 1.77 15.49 20.25
C ARG A 300 1.82 16.46 19.07
N VAL A 301 2.65 16.13 18.07
CA VAL A 301 2.73 16.89 16.80
C VAL A 301 1.37 16.92 16.10
N LEU A 302 0.69 15.77 15.99
CA LEU A 302 -0.65 15.65 15.44
C LEU A 302 -1.63 16.59 16.16
N ASP A 303 -1.68 16.55 17.49
CA ASP A 303 -2.62 17.39 18.26
C ASP A 303 -2.31 18.88 18.11
N ALA A 304 -1.04 19.27 18.17
CA ALA A 304 -0.61 20.66 17.98
C ALA A 304 -0.90 21.16 16.56
N LEU A 305 -0.64 20.34 15.54
CA LEU A 305 -0.86 20.68 14.14
C LEU A 305 -2.35 20.90 13.85
N LEU A 306 -3.22 19.99 14.27
CA LEU A 306 -4.67 20.11 14.01
C LEU A 306 -5.27 21.33 14.70
N ARG A 307 -4.86 21.64 15.94
CA ARG A 307 -5.29 22.88 16.63
C ARG A 307 -4.78 24.13 15.92
N SER A 308 -3.54 24.09 15.42
CA SER A 308 -2.94 25.20 14.66
C SER A 308 -3.65 25.42 13.33
N ARG A 309 -4.08 24.34 12.66
CA ARG A 309 -4.91 24.39 11.44
C ARG A 309 -6.25 25.04 11.73
N ASP A 310 -6.95 24.58 12.76
CA ASP A 310 -8.29 25.07 13.11
C ASP A 310 -8.26 26.54 13.55
N ALA A 311 -7.14 27.00 14.10
CA ALA A 311 -6.87 28.42 14.40
C ALA A 311 -6.35 29.24 13.20
N GLY A 312 -6.11 28.62 12.03
CA GLY A 312 -5.67 29.32 10.82
C GLY A 312 -4.24 29.86 10.88
N LEU A 313 -3.34 29.19 11.62
CA LEU A 313 -2.03 29.76 11.97
C LEU A 313 -0.93 29.54 10.92
N PHE A 314 -1.12 28.64 9.96
CA PHE A 314 -0.16 28.36 8.89
C PHE A 314 -0.86 28.21 7.53
N ARG A 315 -0.12 28.42 6.44
CA ARG A 315 -0.66 28.37 5.06
C ARG A 315 -0.32 27.08 4.31
N ALA A 316 0.71 26.38 4.75
CA ALA A 316 1.10 25.08 4.22
C ALA A 316 1.88 24.28 5.26
N VAL A 317 1.83 22.96 5.11
CA VAL A 317 2.60 22.00 5.89
C VAL A 317 3.08 20.87 4.97
N THR A 318 4.18 20.22 5.32
CA THR A 318 4.62 18.94 4.75
C THR A 318 5.36 18.12 5.80
N ASP A 319 5.46 16.81 5.58
CA ASP A 319 6.28 15.92 6.40
C ASP A 319 7.78 16.08 6.10
N CYS A 320 8.61 15.68 7.06
CA CYS A 320 10.04 15.45 6.85
C CYS A 320 10.33 13.94 6.79
N GLY A 321 10.14 13.35 5.61
CA GLY A 321 10.55 11.98 5.32
C GLY A 321 11.95 11.89 4.69
N ALA A 322 12.02 11.16 3.57
CA ALA A 322 13.24 10.97 2.80
C ALA A 322 13.89 12.30 2.39
N GLY A 323 15.19 12.46 2.67
CA GLY A 323 15.94 13.71 2.43
C GLY A 323 15.70 14.84 3.43
N GLY A 324 14.86 14.65 4.46
CA GLY A 324 14.76 15.57 5.59
C GLY A 324 14.35 16.99 5.21
N PHE A 325 15.04 17.98 5.78
CA PHE A 325 14.77 19.39 5.48
C PHE A 325 15.08 19.75 4.03
N SER A 326 16.05 19.08 3.39
CA SER A 326 16.37 19.28 1.98
C SER A 326 15.16 19.08 1.07
N SER A 327 14.48 17.95 1.25
CA SER A 327 13.27 17.64 0.50
C SER A 327 12.10 18.55 0.92
N ALA A 328 11.78 18.59 2.22
CA ALA A 328 10.61 19.30 2.73
C ALA A 328 10.62 20.81 2.38
N VAL A 329 11.75 21.49 2.64
CA VAL A 329 11.87 22.93 2.35
C VAL A 329 12.01 23.16 0.85
N GLY A 330 12.78 22.33 0.13
CA GLY A 330 12.98 22.45 -1.31
C GLY A 330 11.67 22.33 -2.11
N GLU A 331 10.86 21.32 -1.81
CA GLU A 331 9.56 21.13 -2.44
C GLU A 331 8.56 22.24 -2.10
N MET A 332 8.52 22.68 -0.83
CA MET A 332 7.67 23.82 -0.44
C MET A 332 8.10 25.11 -1.13
N ALA A 333 9.41 25.33 -1.31
CA ALA A 333 9.95 26.48 -2.02
C ALA A 333 9.56 26.45 -3.51
N GLU A 334 9.65 25.29 -4.19
CA GLU A 334 9.19 25.14 -5.58
C GLU A 334 7.69 25.48 -5.72
N ARG A 335 6.87 25.12 -4.72
CA ARG A 335 5.42 25.41 -4.67
C ARG A 335 5.09 26.89 -4.41
N SER A 336 6.05 27.73 -3.98
CA SER A 336 5.86 29.18 -3.75
C SER A 336 5.70 29.99 -5.06
N GLY A 337 5.91 29.35 -6.22
CA GLY A 337 5.63 29.90 -7.56
C GLY A 337 6.83 29.75 -8.50
N SER A 338 6.73 30.31 -9.71
CA SER A 338 7.79 30.18 -10.74
C SER A 338 9.13 30.80 -10.36
N LYS A 339 9.16 31.65 -9.32
CA LYS A 339 10.36 32.22 -8.70
C LYS A 339 10.44 31.88 -7.22
N GLY A 340 9.72 30.87 -6.73
CA GLY A 340 9.80 30.48 -5.32
C GLY A 340 11.23 30.18 -4.89
N GLY A 341 11.55 30.40 -3.62
CA GLY A 341 12.86 30.16 -3.04
C GLY A 341 12.76 29.96 -1.53
N ALA A 342 13.89 29.68 -0.91
CA ALA A 342 14.00 29.56 0.54
C ALA A 342 15.36 30.05 1.02
N ARG A 343 15.36 30.74 2.16
CA ARG A 343 16.56 31.08 2.90
C ARG A 343 16.51 30.41 4.27
N VAL A 344 17.48 29.55 4.54
CA VAL A 344 17.55 28.72 5.76
C VAL A 344 18.85 29.03 6.51
N GLU A 345 18.75 29.13 7.83
CA GLU A 345 19.85 29.26 8.76
C GLU A 345 19.83 28.05 9.71
N LEU A 346 20.74 27.11 9.46
CA LEU A 346 20.66 25.73 9.91
C LEU A 346 21.12 25.54 11.36
N ASP A 347 21.89 26.47 11.91
CA ASP A 347 22.28 26.48 13.34
C ASP A 347 21.08 26.69 14.29
N ARG A 348 19.92 27.03 13.75
CA ARG A 348 18.64 27.14 14.48
C ARG A 348 17.91 25.81 14.63
N ALA A 349 18.30 24.78 13.88
CA ALA A 349 17.67 23.47 13.97
C ALA A 349 17.86 22.86 15.36
N LEU A 350 16.82 22.21 15.89
CA LEU A 350 16.92 21.47 17.14
C LEU A 350 17.67 20.15 16.90
N LEU A 351 18.77 19.93 17.62
CA LEU A 351 19.65 18.76 17.41
C LEU A 351 19.59 17.78 18.59
N LYS A 352 19.75 16.48 18.29
CA LYS A 352 19.94 15.42 19.30
C LYS A 352 21.35 15.45 19.88
N THR A 353 22.34 15.79 19.06
CA THR A 353 23.76 15.86 19.42
C THR A 353 24.40 17.10 18.81
N THR A 354 25.57 17.50 19.32
CA THR A 354 26.29 18.71 18.89
C THR A 354 27.38 18.45 17.85
N ASP A 355 27.61 17.18 17.49
CA ASP A 355 28.67 16.71 16.59
C ASP A 355 28.17 16.44 15.16
N LEU A 356 27.00 16.95 14.80
CA LEU A 356 26.45 16.81 13.45
C LEU A 356 27.10 17.80 12.49
N GLU A 357 27.56 17.29 11.36
CA GLU A 357 28.02 18.13 10.25
C GLU A 357 26.83 18.82 9.57
N PRO A 358 26.99 20.02 8.96
CA PRO A 358 25.85 20.77 8.43
C PRO A 358 25.06 20.03 7.35
N TRP A 359 25.75 19.27 6.51
CA TRP A 359 25.08 18.43 5.50
C TRP A 359 24.26 17.30 6.16
N GLU A 360 24.71 16.75 7.29
CA GLU A 360 23.96 15.76 8.06
C GLU A 360 22.68 16.37 8.64
N ILE A 361 22.75 17.59 9.20
CA ILE A 361 21.58 18.29 9.73
C ILE A 361 20.55 18.54 8.61
N TRP A 362 21.01 18.94 7.42
CA TRP A 362 20.17 19.28 6.29
C TRP A 362 19.41 18.08 5.70
N LEU A 363 20.09 16.92 5.61
CA LEU A 363 19.60 15.72 4.95
C LEU A 363 19.11 14.62 5.89
N SER A 364 19.29 14.80 7.20
CA SER A 364 18.84 13.87 8.22
C SER A 364 17.38 13.48 8.03
N GLU A 365 17.10 12.18 8.10
CA GLU A 365 15.77 11.60 7.96
C GLU A 365 15.17 11.28 9.35
N SER A 366 15.57 11.99 10.42
CA SER A 366 14.97 11.82 11.75
C SER A 366 13.44 11.91 11.69
N GLN A 367 12.77 10.98 12.38
CA GLN A 367 11.32 10.86 12.39
C GLN A 367 10.58 11.98 13.16
N GLU A 368 9.24 11.94 13.08
CA GLU A 368 8.30 12.81 13.81
C GLU A 368 8.48 14.31 13.58
N ARG A 369 8.96 14.71 12.40
CA ARG A 369 9.18 16.12 12.04
C ARG A 369 8.24 16.55 10.92
N MET A 370 7.77 17.80 11.03
CA MET A 370 6.95 18.47 10.01
C MET A 370 7.49 19.88 9.79
N VAL A 371 7.34 20.42 8.58
CA VAL A 371 7.69 21.81 8.22
C VAL A 371 6.43 22.58 7.86
N LEU A 372 6.28 23.78 8.43
CA LEU A 372 5.16 24.69 8.19
C LEU A 372 5.64 25.97 7.51
N ALA A 373 4.78 26.53 6.65
CA ALA A 373 4.85 27.91 6.18
C ALA A 373 3.94 28.79 7.06
N VAL A 374 4.55 29.59 7.94
CA VAL A 374 3.84 30.33 9.00
C VAL A 374 3.94 31.83 8.74
N PRO A 375 2.83 32.57 8.60
CA PRO A 375 2.86 34.02 8.56
C PRO A 375 3.55 34.57 9.82
N PRO A 376 4.49 35.52 9.73
CA PRO A 376 5.24 36.01 10.89
C PRO A 376 4.35 36.49 12.04
N GLU A 377 3.20 37.11 11.73
CA GLU A 377 2.20 37.58 12.69
C GLU A 377 1.54 36.45 13.50
N ASN A 378 1.54 35.22 12.98
CA ASN A 378 0.92 34.05 13.63
C ASN A 378 1.89 33.29 14.54
N LEU A 379 3.20 33.54 14.44
CA LEU A 379 4.21 32.81 15.22
C LEU A 379 3.97 32.86 16.75
N PRO A 380 3.59 34.00 17.37
CA PRO A 380 3.31 34.04 18.81
C PRO A 380 2.15 33.11 19.20
N ALA A 381 1.07 33.08 18.41
CA ALA A 381 -0.07 32.22 18.67
C ALA A 381 0.28 30.73 18.46
N LEU A 382 1.07 30.42 17.43
CA LEU A 382 1.59 29.07 17.19
C LEU A 382 2.42 28.58 18.38
N SER A 383 3.32 29.42 18.89
CA SER A 383 4.19 29.09 20.03
C SER A 383 3.40 28.69 21.27
N VAL A 384 2.28 29.36 21.55
CA VAL A 384 1.42 29.03 22.70
C VAL A 384 0.80 27.63 22.56
N ILE A 385 0.39 27.25 21.34
CA ILE A 385 -0.13 25.89 21.08
C ILE A 385 0.99 24.85 21.24
N MET A 386 2.17 25.12 20.65
CA MET A 386 3.31 24.22 20.74
C MET A 386 3.73 23.97 22.19
N GLU A 387 3.84 25.02 23.01
CA GLU A 387 4.17 24.89 24.44
C GLU A 387 3.10 24.09 25.21
N ARG A 388 1.81 24.37 24.96
CA ARG A 388 0.70 23.67 25.63
C ARG A 388 0.67 22.17 25.35
N GLU A 389 0.93 21.77 24.11
CA GLU A 389 1.00 20.36 23.71
C GLU A 389 2.41 19.77 23.95
N GLY A 390 3.35 20.63 24.38
CA GLY A 390 4.76 20.35 24.62
C GLY A 390 5.56 19.91 23.38
N VAL A 391 5.15 20.35 22.20
CA VAL A 391 5.86 20.14 20.95
C VAL A 391 6.99 21.16 20.85
N GLU A 392 8.22 20.69 20.61
CA GLU A 392 9.34 21.58 20.34
C GLU A 392 9.26 22.12 18.90
N PHE A 393 9.71 23.34 18.68
CA PHE A 393 9.75 23.95 17.35
C PHE A 393 10.94 24.90 17.19
N CYS A 394 11.32 25.15 15.94
CA CYS A 394 12.33 26.15 15.59
C CYS A 394 11.97 26.89 14.29
N VAL A 395 12.41 28.15 14.19
CA VAL A 395 12.26 28.97 12.99
C VAL A 395 13.56 28.90 12.20
N LEU A 396 13.57 28.07 11.15
CA LEU A 396 14.75 27.83 10.32
C LEU A 396 15.07 28.99 9.38
N GLY A 397 14.06 29.79 9.01
CA GLY A 397 14.27 30.89 8.07
C GLY A 397 12.96 31.36 7.45
N GLU A 398 13.00 31.72 6.16
CA GLU A 398 11.85 32.23 5.42
C GLU A 398 11.80 31.72 3.98
N PHE A 399 10.59 31.56 3.45
CA PHE A 399 10.39 31.37 2.01
C PHE A 399 10.60 32.69 1.28
N THR A 400 11.15 32.64 0.08
CA THR A 400 11.52 33.79 -0.74
C THR A 400 10.93 33.69 -2.15
N ASP A 401 11.16 34.71 -2.97
CA ASP A 401 10.89 34.75 -4.41
C ASP A 401 12.19 34.84 -5.24
N SER A 402 13.29 34.28 -4.73
CA SER A 402 14.61 34.35 -5.36
C SER A 402 14.84 33.33 -6.50
N GLY A 403 14.03 32.28 -6.60
CA GLY A 403 14.30 31.13 -7.48
C GLY A 403 15.37 30.17 -6.95
N ARG A 404 15.90 30.42 -5.73
CA ARG A 404 17.05 29.70 -5.19
C ARG A 404 16.77 29.09 -3.83
N LEU A 405 17.47 27.99 -3.56
CA LEU A 405 17.57 27.33 -2.26
C LEU A 405 18.90 27.75 -1.62
N GLU A 406 18.80 28.68 -0.66
CA GLU A 406 19.94 29.30 0.02
C GLU A 406 19.98 28.77 1.47
N VAL A 407 20.92 27.89 1.78
CA VAL A 407 21.09 27.34 3.14
C VAL A 407 22.44 27.77 3.67
N ALA A 408 22.45 28.33 4.87
CA ALA A 408 23.64 28.74 5.59
C ALA A 408 23.71 28.08 6.98
N ILE A 409 24.91 28.04 7.56
CA ILE A 409 25.12 27.74 8.97
C ILE A 409 26.02 28.81 9.61
N ALA A 410 25.50 29.49 10.63
CA ALA A 410 26.14 30.65 11.25
C ALA A 410 26.59 31.68 10.19
N GLY A 411 25.72 31.96 9.21
CA GLY A 411 25.97 32.87 8.09
C GLY A 411 26.93 32.37 7.01
N ARG A 412 27.50 31.16 7.12
CA ARG A 412 28.33 30.56 6.06
C ARG A 412 27.46 29.76 5.09
N PRO A 413 27.48 30.03 3.77
CA PRO A 413 26.67 29.29 2.82
C PRO A 413 27.14 27.84 2.70
N ILE A 414 26.19 26.90 2.75
CA ILE A 414 26.42 25.46 2.54
C ILE A 414 25.64 24.90 1.35
N VAL A 415 24.51 25.51 0.95
CA VAL A 415 23.75 25.19 -0.27
C VAL A 415 23.37 26.49 -0.95
N ASP A 416 23.65 26.59 -2.25
CA ASP A 416 23.22 27.69 -3.09
C ASP A 416 22.81 27.18 -4.49
N LEU A 417 21.63 26.54 -4.55
CA LEU A 417 21.12 25.85 -5.74
C LEU A 417 20.00 26.60 -6.42
N ASP A 418 20.00 26.57 -7.76
CA ASP A 418 18.84 26.95 -8.56
C ASP A 418 17.76 25.86 -8.44
N LEU A 419 16.55 26.23 -8.04
CA LEU A 419 15.47 25.26 -7.83
C LEU A 419 15.01 24.63 -9.16
N ALA A 420 15.10 25.36 -10.28
CA ALA A 420 14.74 24.78 -11.57
C ALA A 420 15.73 23.66 -11.97
N PHE A 421 17.02 23.82 -11.70
CA PHE A 421 18.00 22.76 -11.87
C PHE A 421 17.76 21.59 -10.89
N LEU A 422 17.56 21.87 -9.61
CA LEU A 422 17.31 20.82 -8.61
C LEU A 422 16.11 19.94 -8.99
N HIS A 423 15.00 20.53 -9.44
CA HIS A 423 13.78 19.77 -9.71
C HIS A 423 13.62 19.29 -11.16
N LYS A 424 14.24 19.97 -12.15
CA LYS A 424 14.05 19.72 -13.59
C LYS A 424 15.35 19.45 -14.36
N GLY A 425 16.49 19.42 -13.68
CA GLY A 425 17.81 19.16 -14.28
C GLY A 425 18.12 17.69 -14.55
N LEU A 426 17.32 16.75 -14.02
CA LEU A 426 17.51 15.31 -14.20
C LEU A 426 17.43 14.91 -15.69
N PRO A 427 18.49 14.29 -16.26
CA PRO A 427 18.44 13.79 -17.63
C PRO A 427 17.46 12.61 -17.77
N ARG A 428 16.67 12.60 -18.85
CA ARG A 428 15.71 11.52 -19.14
C ARG A 428 16.31 10.52 -20.14
N ARG A 429 16.53 9.28 -19.71
CA ARG A 429 17.06 8.18 -20.55
C ARG A 429 15.93 7.30 -21.06
N GLU A 430 16.02 6.87 -22.32
CA GLU A 430 15.13 5.82 -22.81
C GLU A 430 15.54 4.45 -22.25
N ARG A 431 14.55 3.70 -21.73
CA ARG A 431 14.72 2.36 -21.19
C ARG A 431 14.10 1.32 -22.12
N ARG A 432 14.63 0.09 -22.12
CA ARG A 432 14.10 -1.01 -22.94
C ARG A 432 13.26 -1.93 -22.07
N ALA A 433 12.03 -2.21 -22.50
CA ALA A 433 11.11 -3.12 -21.84
C ALA A 433 10.65 -4.21 -22.81
N VAL A 434 10.59 -5.46 -22.37
CA VAL A 434 10.22 -6.61 -23.19
C VAL A 434 9.22 -7.46 -22.43
N TRP A 435 8.06 -7.71 -23.03
CA TRP A 435 7.12 -8.69 -22.54
C TRP A 435 6.90 -9.78 -23.58
N ASN A 436 7.08 -11.03 -23.14
CA ASN A 436 6.76 -12.21 -23.92
C ASN A 436 5.68 -12.98 -23.16
N PRO A 437 4.45 -13.09 -23.69
CA PRO A 437 3.40 -13.86 -23.03
C PRO A 437 3.87 -15.31 -22.80
N PRO A 438 3.67 -15.88 -21.61
CA PRO A 438 3.98 -17.28 -21.37
C PRO A 438 3.18 -18.17 -22.32
N ALA A 439 3.76 -19.32 -22.69
CA ALA A 439 3.08 -20.28 -23.55
C ALA A 439 1.81 -20.81 -22.85
N PRO A 440 0.67 -20.92 -23.55
CA PRO A 440 -0.53 -21.49 -22.95
C PRO A 440 -0.26 -22.92 -22.51
N ALA A 441 -0.60 -23.29 -21.29
CA ALA A 441 -0.43 -24.68 -20.87
C ALA A 441 -1.44 -25.61 -21.56
N LYS A 442 -1.04 -26.86 -21.78
CA LYS A 442 -1.76 -27.81 -22.66
C LYS A 442 -3.11 -28.23 -22.06
N ALA A 443 -4.20 -28.03 -22.82
CA ALA A 443 -5.58 -28.25 -22.35
C ALA A 443 -5.97 -29.74 -22.10
N SER A 444 -5.33 -30.72 -22.74
CA SER A 444 -5.76 -32.12 -22.71
C SER A 444 -5.38 -32.89 -21.44
N ALA A 445 -4.28 -32.52 -20.78
CA ALA A 445 -3.87 -33.16 -19.52
C ALA A 445 -4.73 -32.71 -18.32
N ARG A 446 -5.26 -31.49 -18.37
CA ARG A 446 -5.99 -30.84 -17.26
C ARG A 446 -7.34 -31.49 -16.93
N LYS A 447 -8.06 -32.02 -17.92
CA LYS A 447 -9.44 -32.52 -17.74
C LYS A 447 -9.50 -33.89 -17.07
N THR A 448 -8.56 -34.78 -17.38
CA THR A 448 -8.57 -36.15 -16.85
C THR A 448 -8.28 -36.18 -15.36
N ASP A 449 -7.35 -35.35 -14.89
CA ASP A 449 -6.94 -35.33 -13.48
C ASP A 449 -8.02 -34.70 -12.57
N ARG A 450 -8.73 -33.66 -13.03
CA ARG A 450 -9.80 -33.01 -12.24
C ARG A 450 -10.99 -33.93 -11.99
N ALA A 451 -11.37 -34.76 -12.95
CA ALA A 451 -12.44 -35.74 -12.77
C ALA A 451 -12.09 -36.75 -11.65
N LEU A 452 -10.82 -37.14 -11.53
CA LEU A 452 -10.33 -38.02 -10.47
C LEU A 452 -10.29 -37.36 -9.10
N HIS A 453 -10.20 -36.02 -9.05
CA HIS A 453 -10.18 -35.26 -7.80
C HIS A 453 -11.58 -34.98 -7.23
N ARG A 454 -12.65 -35.38 -7.92
CA ARG A 454 -14.04 -35.20 -7.44
C ARG A 454 -14.21 -35.69 -5.99
N SER A 455 -13.77 -36.90 -5.68
CA SER A 455 -13.90 -37.48 -4.32
C SER A 455 -12.96 -36.86 -3.28
N ARG A 456 -12.05 -35.96 -3.70
CA ARG A 456 -11.09 -35.26 -2.84
C ARG A 456 -11.49 -33.81 -2.58
N CYS A 457 -12.66 -33.35 -3.04
CA CYS A 457 -13.10 -31.98 -2.79
C CYS A 457 -13.12 -31.60 -1.29
N PRO A 458 -13.52 -32.47 -0.35
CA PRO A 458 -13.40 -32.13 1.07
C PRO A 458 -11.95 -31.96 1.51
N GLU A 459 -11.06 -32.87 1.11
CA GLU A 459 -9.62 -32.78 1.39
C GLU A 459 -9.01 -31.47 0.83
N ILE A 460 -9.38 -31.09 -0.40
CA ILE A 460 -8.94 -29.84 -1.04
C ILE A 460 -9.45 -28.65 -0.22
N LEU A 461 -10.72 -28.64 0.18
CA LEU A 461 -11.29 -27.55 0.99
C LEU A 461 -10.53 -27.41 2.33
N HIS A 462 -10.32 -28.49 3.07
CA HIS A 462 -9.58 -28.45 4.33
C HIS A 462 -8.12 -27.98 4.12
N TRP A 463 -7.47 -28.43 3.05
CA TRP A 463 -6.12 -27.98 2.72
C TRP A 463 -6.08 -26.48 2.44
N ILE A 464 -7.02 -25.98 1.61
CA ILE A 464 -7.09 -24.56 1.28
C ILE A 464 -7.40 -23.73 2.53
N LEU A 465 -8.38 -24.11 3.34
CA LEU A 465 -8.70 -23.40 4.59
C LEU A 465 -7.49 -23.34 5.54
N SER A 466 -6.68 -24.39 5.57
CA SER A 466 -5.45 -24.43 6.36
C SER A 466 -4.26 -23.75 5.69
N HIS A 467 -4.37 -23.31 4.44
CA HIS A 467 -3.27 -22.70 3.71
C HIS A 467 -2.93 -21.32 4.28
N PRO A 468 -1.64 -20.93 4.39
CA PRO A 468 -1.26 -19.62 4.91
C PRO A 468 -1.91 -18.42 4.21
N ASN A 469 -2.34 -18.55 2.96
CA ASN A 469 -3.04 -17.49 2.20
C ASN A 469 -4.56 -17.41 2.45
N VAL A 470 -5.16 -18.32 3.22
CA VAL A 470 -6.62 -18.31 3.52
C VAL A 470 -6.91 -18.40 5.02
N CYS A 471 -6.11 -19.15 5.79
CA CYS A 471 -6.35 -19.37 7.21
C CYS A 471 -6.56 -18.08 8.03
N SER A 472 -7.19 -18.21 9.20
CA SER A 472 -7.57 -17.08 10.05
C SER A 472 -6.40 -16.12 10.32
N ARG A 473 -6.69 -14.81 10.19
CA ARG A 473 -5.76 -13.70 10.46
C ARG A 473 -5.78 -13.23 11.93
N GLU A 474 -6.53 -13.94 12.78
CA GLU A 474 -6.81 -13.58 14.17
C GLU A 474 -5.53 -13.30 14.99
N TRP A 475 -4.47 -14.11 14.79
CA TRP A 475 -3.19 -13.94 15.50
C TRP A 475 -2.60 -12.55 15.31
N ILE A 476 -2.72 -11.96 14.12
CA ILE A 476 -2.23 -10.60 13.81
C ILE A 476 -3.24 -9.57 14.33
N ILE A 477 -4.50 -9.68 13.89
CA ILE A 477 -5.54 -8.66 14.13
C ILE A 477 -5.73 -8.37 15.62
N ARG A 478 -5.72 -9.40 16.48
CA ARG A 478 -5.95 -9.22 17.92
C ARG A 478 -4.85 -8.45 18.64
N GLN A 479 -3.71 -8.23 18.00
CA GLN A 479 -2.64 -7.42 18.56
C GLN A 479 -2.89 -5.92 18.36
N TYR A 480 -3.68 -5.55 17.36
CA TYR A 480 -3.95 -4.16 16.99
C TYR A 480 -5.18 -3.62 17.69
N ASP A 481 -5.10 -2.36 18.12
CA ASP A 481 -6.29 -1.59 18.45
C ASP A 481 -7.05 -1.30 17.15
N HIS A 482 -8.32 -1.66 17.13
CA HIS A 482 -9.24 -1.43 16.01
C HIS A 482 -10.54 -0.77 16.50
N GLU A 483 -10.56 -0.17 17.69
CA GLU A 483 -11.74 0.46 18.31
C GLU A 483 -11.51 1.91 18.76
N VAL A 484 -10.26 2.32 18.97
CA VAL A 484 -9.90 3.67 19.38
C VAL A 484 -10.54 4.71 18.45
N GLN A 485 -10.93 5.84 19.02
CA GLN A 485 -11.75 6.89 18.39
C GLN A 485 -13.23 6.52 18.18
N ALA A 486 -13.66 5.30 18.54
CA ALA A 486 -15.04 4.84 18.46
C ALA A 486 -15.66 4.96 17.04
N GLY A 487 -14.82 4.91 16.01
CA GLY A 487 -15.22 5.07 14.61
C GLY A 487 -15.41 3.76 13.85
N THR A 488 -14.92 2.62 14.34
CA THR A 488 -14.99 1.34 13.59
C THR A 488 -16.38 0.74 13.68
N VAL A 489 -17.06 0.62 12.53
CA VAL A 489 -18.40 0.04 12.42
C VAL A 489 -18.30 -1.44 12.10
N ILE A 490 -17.63 -1.75 10.98
CA ILE A 490 -17.30 -3.13 10.60
C ILE A 490 -15.85 -3.37 10.94
N LYS A 491 -15.65 -4.25 11.91
CA LYS A 491 -14.34 -4.67 12.42
C LYS A 491 -13.72 -5.74 11.51
N PRO A 492 -12.39 -5.96 11.58
CA PRO A 492 -11.72 -6.97 10.75
C PRO A 492 -12.21 -8.40 11.02
N LEU A 493 -12.56 -8.71 12.28
CA LEU A 493 -13.14 -9.99 12.66
C LEU A 493 -14.65 -9.85 12.84
N GLN A 494 -15.41 -10.64 12.08
CA GLN A 494 -16.87 -10.57 12.00
C GLN A 494 -17.53 -11.84 12.54
N GLY A 495 -18.85 -11.90 12.48
CA GLY A 495 -19.63 -13.06 12.93
C GLY A 495 -19.91 -13.10 14.43
N LEU A 496 -20.64 -14.15 14.83
CA LEU A 496 -21.20 -14.33 16.18
C LEU A 496 -20.12 -14.34 17.28
N HIS A 497 -18.93 -14.85 16.95
CA HIS A 497 -17.83 -15.01 17.90
C HIS A 497 -16.68 -14.03 17.67
N HIS A 498 -16.82 -13.07 16.74
CA HIS A 498 -15.75 -12.16 16.34
C HIS A 498 -14.47 -12.93 15.96
N ASP A 499 -14.65 -13.96 15.14
CA ASP A 499 -13.60 -14.86 14.71
C ASP A 499 -13.65 -15.15 13.21
N GLY A 500 -14.67 -14.71 12.46
CA GLY A 500 -14.72 -14.83 11.00
C GLY A 500 -13.98 -13.71 10.27
N PRO A 501 -13.66 -13.88 8.98
CA PRO A 501 -13.02 -12.83 8.17
C PRO A 501 -13.99 -11.70 7.84
N GLY A 502 -13.51 -10.69 7.13
CA GLY A 502 -14.33 -9.61 6.59
C GLY A 502 -13.78 -9.09 5.27
N ASP A 503 -14.65 -8.76 4.32
CA ASP A 503 -14.24 -8.29 2.99
C ASP A 503 -13.63 -6.87 3.05
N ALA A 504 -14.18 -5.99 3.89
CA ALA A 504 -13.77 -4.60 4.00
C ALA A 504 -14.02 -4.04 5.41
N CYS A 505 -13.31 -2.97 5.74
CA CYS A 505 -13.56 -2.20 6.96
C CYS A 505 -14.51 -1.05 6.67
N VAL A 506 -15.46 -0.78 7.57
CA VAL A 506 -16.35 0.39 7.52
C VAL A 506 -16.09 1.29 8.70
N MET A 507 -15.83 2.56 8.42
CA MET A 507 -15.53 3.59 9.40
C MET A 507 -16.61 4.67 9.42
N TRP A 508 -16.94 5.12 10.61
CA TRP A 508 -17.76 6.27 10.93
C TRP A 508 -16.86 7.41 11.45
N PRO A 509 -16.28 8.22 10.56
CA PRO A 509 -15.37 9.29 10.97
C PRO A 509 -16.09 10.42 11.70
N MET A 510 -17.42 10.46 11.73
CA MET A 510 -18.14 11.52 12.43
C MET A 510 -18.10 11.39 13.95
N ALA A 511 -17.79 10.20 14.47
CA ALA A 511 -17.57 9.96 15.90
C ALA A 511 -16.57 10.95 16.52
N ILE A 512 -15.60 11.43 15.74
CA ILE A 512 -14.58 12.39 16.17
C ILE A 512 -14.90 13.87 15.88
N THR A 513 -16.06 14.16 15.27
CA THR A 513 -16.45 15.52 14.83
C THR A 513 -17.49 16.17 15.74
N GLY A 514 -18.06 15.43 16.69
CA GLY A 514 -19.09 15.91 17.60
C GLY A 514 -20.51 16.00 16.99
N ASP A 515 -20.73 15.40 15.81
CA ASP A 515 -22.04 15.30 15.16
C ASP A 515 -22.55 13.84 15.19
N PRO A 516 -23.17 13.39 16.29
CA PRO A 516 -23.50 11.99 16.52
C PRO A 516 -24.68 11.47 15.68
N GLU A 517 -25.44 12.34 15.03
CA GLU A 517 -26.64 11.97 14.26
C GLU A 517 -26.35 11.79 12.75
N TYR A 518 -25.13 12.09 12.31
CA TYR A 518 -24.74 11.95 10.91
C TYR A 518 -24.08 10.60 10.65
N PHE A 519 -24.90 9.61 10.30
CA PHE A 519 -24.52 8.19 10.08
C PHE A 519 -23.81 7.89 8.75
N ARG A 520 -23.24 8.90 8.09
CA ARG A 520 -22.44 8.66 6.89
C ARG A 520 -21.06 8.13 7.29
N GLY A 521 -20.58 7.12 6.57
CA GLY A 521 -19.26 6.51 6.76
C GLY A 521 -18.50 6.36 5.47
N PHE A 522 -17.37 5.67 5.52
CA PHE A 522 -16.61 5.21 4.37
C PHE A 522 -16.13 3.78 4.59
N ALA A 523 -15.88 3.06 3.51
CA ALA A 523 -15.30 1.74 3.54
C ALA A 523 -13.92 1.74 2.87
N VAL A 524 -13.02 0.88 3.35
CA VAL A 524 -11.72 0.61 2.73
C VAL A 524 -11.55 -0.88 2.51
N ALA A 525 -11.03 -1.23 1.35
CA ALA A 525 -10.73 -2.60 0.96
C ALA A 525 -9.47 -2.68 0.09
N HIS A 526 -8.98 -3.90 -0.09
CA HIS A 526 -7.76 -4.19 -0.84
C HIS A 526 -7.99 -5.31 -1.85
N GLY A 527 -7.16 -5.35 -2.89
CA GLY A 527 -7.01 -6.48 -3.80
C GLY A 527 -5.53 -6.73 -4.09
N LEU A 528 -5.12 -7.99 -4.00
CA LEU A 528 -3.72 -8.42 -4.05
C LEU A 528 -3.61 -9.91 -4.41
N ASN A 529 -3.08 -10.23 -5.59
CA ASN A 529 -2.75 -11.62 -5.92
C ASN A 529 -1.50 -11.73 -6.82
N PRO A 530 -0.29 -11.85 -6.23
CA PRO A 530 0.96 -12.02 -6.97
C PRO A 530 1.04 -13.30 -7.80
N ALA A 531 0.23 -14.33 -7.51
CA ALA A 531 0.22 -15.57 -8.31
C ALA A 531 -0.32 -15.32 -9.71
N PHE A 532 -1.34 -14.45 -9.86
CA PHE A 532 -1.82 -14.03 -11.17
C PHE A 532 -0.75 -13.25 -11.94
N GLY A 533 0.04 -12.42 -11.24
CA GLY A 533 1.12 -11.64 -11.84
C GLY A 533 2.25 -12.47 -12.47
N LYS A 534 2.50 -13.69 -11.93
CA LYS A 534 3.46 -14.64 -12.51
C LYS A 534 3.00 -15.18 -13.88
N LEU A 535 1.70 -15.17 -14.14
CA LEU A 535 1.10 -15.64 -15.38
C LEU A 535 0.82 -14.48 -16.35
N ASP A 536 0.14 -13.44 -15.85
CA ASP A 536 -0.20 -12.25 -16.63
C ASP A 536 -0.36 -11.01 -15.71
N PRO A 537 0.62 -10.09 -15.70
CA PRO A 537 0.55 -8.86 -14.92
C PRO A 537 -0.63 -7.93 -15.27
N TYR A 538 -1.16 -7.99 -16.50
CA TYR A 538 -2.35 -7.21 -16.88
C TYR A 538 -3.59 -7.79 -16.21
N ALA A 539 -3.74 -9.12 -16.28
CA ALA A 539 -4.85 -9.83 -15.64
C ALA A 539 -4.84 -9.63 -14.13
N MET A 540 -3.64 -9.70 -13.51
CA MET A 540 -3.46 -9.36 -12.09
C MET A 540 -3.99 -7.98 -11.76
N ALA A 541 -3.60 -6.95 -12.51
CA ALA A 541 -4.05 -5.58 -12.24
C ALA A 541 -5.57 -5.43 -12.38
N MET A 542 -6.19 -6.06 -13.38
CA MET A 542 -7.64 -6.07 -13.52
C MET A 542 -8.33 -6.78 -12.33
N ALA A 543 -7.83 -7.95 -11.94
CA ALA A 543 -8.36 -8.75 -10.84
C ALA A 543 -8.23 -8.04 -9.49
N CYS A 544 -7.07 -7.43 -9.18
CA CYS A 544 -6.90 -6.67 -7.94
C CYS A 544 -7.85 -5.47 -7.85
N VAL A 545 -8.16 -4.79 -8.98
CA VAL A 545 -9.16 -3.71 -8.99
C VAL A 545 -10.57 -4.25 -8.79
N ASP A 546 -10.92 -5.34 -9.47
CA ASP A 546 -12.22 -6.01 -9.31
C ASP A 546 -12.46 -6.48 -7.88
N GLU A 547 -11.46 -7.12 -7.27
CA GLU A 547 -11.51 -7.60 -5.89
C GLU A 547 -11.66 -6.45 -4.89
N ALA A 548 -10.84 -5.40 -5.00
CA ALA A 548 -10.92 -4.25 -4.10
C ALA A 548 -12.29 -3.56 -4.17
N LEU A 549 -12.87 -3.41 -5.37
CA LEU A 549 -14.21 -2.83 -5.55
C LEU A 549 -15.32 -3.80 -5.12
N GLY A 550 -15.14 -5.09 -5.35
CA GLY A 550 -16.04 -6.16 -4.90
C GLY A 550 -16.19 -6.16 -3.38
N ASN A 551 -15.06 -6.12 -2.68
CA ASN A 551 -15.01 -6.07 -1.22
C ASN A 551 -15.74 -4.84 -0.65
N LEU A 552 -15.59 -3.68 -1.29
CA LEU A 552 -16.38 -2.48 -0.93
C LEU A 552 -17.89 -2.68 -1.15
N ALA A 553 -18.27 -3.34 -2.25
CA ALA A 553 -19.68 -3.62 -2.53
C ALA A 553 -20.28 -4.63 -1.53
N CYS A 554 -19.51 -5.63 -1.07
CA CYS A 554 -19.94 -6.61 -0.07
C CYS A 554 -20.39 -5.97 1.24
N VAL A 555 -19.77 -4.85 1.64
CA VAL A 555 -20.13 -4.11 2.86
C VAL A 555 -21.15 -2.99 2.63
N GLY A 556 -21.68 -2.87 1.40
CA GLY A 556 -22.70 -1.88 1.04
C GLY A 556 -22.19 -0.47 0.72
N ALA A 557 -20.88 -0.31 0.48
CA ALA A 557 -20.32 0.99 0.08
C ALA A 557 -20.76 1.38 -1.34
N ASP A 558 -20.88 2.68 -1.60
CA ASP A 558 -21.20 3.23 -2.92
C ASP A 558 -19.97 3.23 -3.84
N VAL A 559 -19.78 2.11 -4.53
CA VAL A 559 -18.66 1.90 -5.46
C VAL A 559 -18.72 2.81 -6.69
N THR A 560 -19.85 3.50 -6.95
CA THR A 560 -19.93 4.49 -8.04
C THR A 560 -19.13 5.76 -7.74
N HIS A 561 -18.81 5.98 -6.45
CA HIS A 561 -17.96 7.05 -5.94
C HIS A 561 -16.62 6.52 -5.38
N ALA A 562 -16.23 5.30 -5.75
CA ALA A 562 -14.96 4.73 -5.33
C ALA A 562 -13.76 5.52 -5.89
N ALA A 563 -12.64 5.46 -5.16
CA ALA A 563 -11.33 5.91 -5.60
C ALA A 563 -10.28 4.84 -5.27
N LEU A 564 -9.24 4.77 -6.08
CA LEU A 564 -8.21 3.73 -6.04
C LEU A 564 -6.83 4.30 -5.67
N LEU A 565 -5.99 3.44 -5.11
CA LEU A 565 -4.56 3.66 -4.96
C LEU A 565 -3.79 2.48 -5.54
N ASP A 566 -2.69 2.75 -6.22
CA ASP A 566 -1.79 1.78 -6.83
C ASP A 566 -0.44 1.72 -6.09
N ASN A 567 -0.05 0.54 -5.61
CA ASN A 567 1.27 0.33 -5.01
C ASN A 567 2.02 -0.78 -5.76
N PHE A 568 3.03 -0.39 -6.54
CA PHE A 568 3.82 -1.30 -7.37
C PHE A 568 5.10 -1.73 -6.65
N CYS A 569 5.25 -3.02 -6.35
CA CYS A 569 6.48 -3.60 -5.82
C CYS A 569 7.10 -4.54 -6.87
N TRP A 570 8.26 -4.16 -7.40
CA TRP A 570 8.92 -4.87 -8.49
C TRP A 570 10.39 -5.17 -8.19
N GLY A 571 10.95 -6.09 -8.97
CA GLY A 571 12.39 -6.37 -9.00
C GLY A 571 13.20 -5.22 -9.61
N ASP A 572 14.29 -5.56 -10.29
CA ASP A 572 15.20 -4.60 -10.92
C ASP A 572 14.59 -4.05 -12.23
N PRO A 573 14.23 -2.74 -12.31
CA PRO A 573 13.64 -2.14 -13.50
C PRO A 573 14.63 -1.99 -14.67
N GLU A 574 15.93 -2.25 -14.45
CA GLU A 574 16.91 -2.33 -15.54
C GLU A 574 16.82 -3.66 -16.31
N ASP A 575 16.20 -4.70 -15.73
CA ASP A 575 15.86 -5.92 -16.48
C ASP A 575 14.69 -5.62 -17.44
N PRO A 576 14.89 -5.75 -18.76
CA PRO A 576 13.82 -5.51 -19.73
C PRO A 576 12.58 -6.38 -19.50
N ALA A 577 12.73 -7.61 -18.98
CA ALA A 577 11.60 -8.49 -18.71
C ALA A 577 10.78 -7.97 -17.52
N ALA A 578 11.45 -7.57 -16.43
CA ALA A 578 10.81 -7.00 -15.25
C ALA A 578 10.08 -5.69 -15.61
N LEU A 579 10.75 -4.78 -16.34
CA LEU A 579 10.14 -3.53 -16.81
C LEU A 579 8.98 -3.79 -17.79
N GLY A 580 9.07 -4.83 -18.62
CA GLY A 580 7.99 -5.25 -19.51
C GLY A 580 6.75 -5.73 -18.77
N ALA A 581 6.94 -6.47 -17.67
CA ALA A 581 5.86 -6.89 -16.78
C ALA A 581 5.24 -5.68 -16.04
N LEU A 582 6.05 -4.73 -15.59
CA LEU A 582 5.58 -3.49 -14.96
C LEU A 582 4.70 -2.67 -15.92
N VAL A 583 5.14 -2.49 -17.17
CA VAL A 583 4.36 -1.79 -18.22
C VAL A 583 3.00 -2.47 -18.42
N ARG A 584 2.98 -3.81 -18.39
CA ARG A 584 1.76 -4.61 -18.57
C ARG A 584 0.79 -4.45 -17.39
N ALA A 585 1.30 -4.44 -16.14
CA ALA A 585 0.49 -4.16 -14.95
C ALA A 585 -0.08 -2.74 -14.96
N ALA A 586 0.73 -1.73 -15.27
CA ALA A 586 0.29 -0.33 -15.34
C ALA A 586 -0.81 -0.11 -16.41
N GLN A 587 -0.76 -0.84 -17.52
CA GLN A 587 -1.82 -0.84 -18.53
C GLN A 587 -3.11 -1.46 -18.02
N GLY A 588 -3.03 -2.57 -17.28
CA GLY A 588 -4.18 -3.16 -16.61
C GLY A 588 -4.82 -2.18 -15.63
N CYS A 589 -4.03 -1.48 -14.81
CA CYS A 589 -4.55 -0.43 -13.92
C CYS A 589 -5.31 0.66 -14.71
N ARG A 590 -4.73 1.20 -15.78
CA ARG A 590 -5.39 2.23 -16.60
C ARG A 590 -6.73 1.74 -17.13
N ASP A 591 -6.73 0.55 -17.74
CA ASP A 591 -7.92 0.03 -18.40
C ASP A 591 -9.00 -0.37 -17.38
N ALA A 592 -8.60 -0.92 -16.22
CA ALA A 592 -9.50 -1.19 -15.09
C ALA A 592 -10.15 0.09 -14.57
N ALA A 593 -9.37 1.13 -14.25
CA ALA A 593 -9.89 2.40 -13.75
C ALA A 593 -10.90 3.03 -14.72
N LEU A 594 -10.58 3.03 -16.02
CA LEU A 594 -11.49 3.54 -17.06
C LEU A 594 -12.78 2.71 -17.15
N ALA A 595 -12.65 1.39 -17.11
CA ALA A 595 -13.79 0.50 -17.27
C ALA A 595 -14.72 0.55 -16.06
N PHE A 596 -14.19 0.39 -14.84
CA PHE A 596 -14.93 0.45 -13.57
C PHE A 596 -15.33 1.87 -13.14
N GLN A 597 -14.82 2.90 -13.83
CA GLN A 597 -15.09 4.32 -13.54
C GLN A 597 -14.55 4.80 -12.18
N ALA A 598 -13.51 4.15 -11.67
CA ALA A 598 -12.88 4.45 -10.39
C ALA A 598 -11.49 5.07 -10.61
N PRO A 599 -11.28 6.37 -10.30
CA PRO A 599 -10.00 7.05 -10.52
C PRO A 599 -8.96 6.67 -9.48
N PHE A 600 -7.69 6.63 -9.89
CA PHE A 600 -6.56 6.60 -8.96
C PHE A 600 -6.31 8.00 -8.39
N ILE A 601 -6.17 8.12 -7.07
CA ILE A 601 -5.98 9.42 -6.38
C ILE A 601 -4.58 9.60 -5.81
N SER A 602 -3.89 8.48 -5.54
CA SER A 602 -2.55 8.41 -4.97
C SER A 602 -1.96 7.03 -5.25
N GLY A 603 -0.66 6.86 -5.06
CA GLY A 603 0.02 5.58 -5.18
C GLY A 603 1.46 5.64 -4.67
N LYS A 604 2.19 4.53 -4.86
CA LYS A 604 3.62 4.42 -4.59
C LYS A 604 4.25 3.34 -5.46
N ASP A 605 5.56 3.41 -5.65
CA ASP A 605 6.37 2.36 -6.22
C ASP A 605 7.60 2.05 -5.37
N SER A 606 7.95 0.77 -5.34
CA SER A 606 9.16 0.23 -4.73
C SER A 606 9.82 -0.72 -5.73
N PHE A 607 11.02 -0.35 -6.15
CA PHE A 607 11.83 -1.11 -7.09
C PHE A 607 13.07 -1.71 -6.42
N HIS A 608 13.84 -2.48 -7.17
CA HIS A 608 15.07 -3.11 -6.69
C HIS A 608 14.85 -4.09 -5.53
N ASN A 609 13.66 -4.70 -5.45
CA ASN A 609 13.36 -5.81 -4.52
C ASN A 609 14.02 -7.11 -5.02
N VAL A 610 15.35 -7.09 -5.06
CA VAL A 610 16.22 -8.15 -5.55
C VAL A 610 17.34 -8.38 -4.55
N PHE A 611 17.56 -9.63 -4.21
CA PHE A 611 18.71 -10.06 -3.41
C PHE A 611 19.77 -10.66 -4.33
N THR A 612 21.04 -10.34 -4.10
CA THR A 612 22.19 -10.90 -4.83
C THR A 612 23.06 -11.69 -3.86
N ASP A 613 23.24 -12.99 -4.09
CA ASP A 613 24.12 -13.82 -3.25
C ASP A 613 25.61 -13.60 -3.57
N GLU A 614 26.51 -14.14 -2.73
CA GLU A 614 27.97 -14.07 -2.91
C GLU A 614 28.46 -14.56 -4.29
N LYS A 615 27.68 -15.43 -4.96
CA LYS A 615 28.00 -15.97 -6.29
C LYS A 615 27.45 -15.10 -7.42
N GLY A 616 26.83 -13.97 -7.10
CA GLY A 616 26.22 -13.05 -8.05
C GLY A 616 24.84 -13.50 -8.56
N LYS A 617 24.22 -14.53 -7.97
CA LYS A 617 22.89 -14.98 -8.37
C LYS A 617 21.84 -14.04 -7.78
N LYS A 618 21.08 -13.42 -8.68
CA LYS A 618 19.95 -12.56 -8.33
C LYS A 618 18.67 -13.36 -8.06
N THR A 619 17.99 -13.05 -6.96
CA THR A 619 16.63 -13.51 -6.64
C THR A 619 15.72 -12.29 -6.54
N SER A 620 14.72 -12.20 -7.42
CA SER A 620 13.70 -11.15 -7.40
C SER A 620 12.41 -11.64 -6.74
N ILE A 621 11.67 -10.73 -6.12
CA ILE A 621 10.26 -10.95 -5.81
C ILE A 621 9.45 -11.14 -7.11
N PRO A 622 8.27 -11.79 -7.07
CA PRO A 622 7.29 -11.65 -8.14
C PRO A 622 6.81 -10.19 -8.20
N GLY A 623 6.54 -9.71 -9.42
CA GLY A 623 5.87 -8.42 -9.59
C GLY A 623 4.56 -8.42 -8.80
N THR A 624 4.46 -7.50 -7.85
CA THR A 624 3.36 -7.45 -6.87
C THR A 624 2.69 -6.09 -6.95
N LEU A 625 1.37 -6.10 -7.08
CA LEU A 625 0.54 -4.91 -7.15
C LEU A 625 -0.54 -4.98 -6.07
N LEU A 626 -0.49 -4.04 -5.12
CA LEU A 626 -1.56 -3.81 -4.18
C LEU A 626 -2.47 -2.70 -4.71
N ILE A 627 -3.74 -3.02 -4.91
CA ILE A 627 -4.79 -2.02 -5.13
C ILE A 627 -5.50 -1.79 -3.80
N SER A 628 -5.58 -0.54 -3.37
CA SER A 628 -6.42 -0.14 -2.24
C SER A 628 -7.57 0.72 -2.76
N ALA A 629 -8.77 0.53 -2.22
CA ALA A 629 -9.96 1.24 -2.66
C ALA A 629 -10.69 1.86 -1.47
N ILE A 630 -11.25 3.05 -1.68
CA ILE A 630 -12.08 3.77 -0.70
C ILE A 630 -13.38 4.22 -1.34
N ALA A 631 -14.50 4.04 -0.65
CA ALA A 631 -15.82 4.49 -1.10
C ALA A 631 -16.69 4.98 0.06
N PRO A 632 -17.60 5.94 -0.16
CA PRO A 632 -18.51 6.38 0.87
C PRO A 632 -19.56 5.29 1.18
N VAL A 633 -19.94 5.17 2.45
CA VAL A 633 -21.07 4.38 2.93
C VAL A 633 -22.18 5.37 3.30
N PRO A 634 -23.28 5.45 2.54
CA PRO A 634 -24.32 6.47 2.76
C PRO A 634 -24.93 6.44 4.16
N ASP A 635 -25.12 5.25 4.71
CA ASP A 635 -25.64 5.01 6.06
C ASP A 635 -24.97 3.75 6.65
N ILE A 636 -24.09 3.94 7.63
CA ILE A 636 -23.33 2.86 8.26
C ILE A 636 -24.21 1.81 8.94
N ARG A 637 -25.46 2.15 9.30
CA ARG A 637 -26.39 1.23 9.98
C ARG A 637 -26.92 0.14 9.04
N GLN A 638 -26.69 0.31 7.74
CA GLN A 638 -27.04 -0.64 6.69
C GLN A 638 -25.81 -1.38 6.14
N ALA A 639 -24.63 -1.18 6.74
CA ALA A 639 -23.43 -1.89 6.34
C ALA A 639 -23.60 -3.40 6.59
N LEU A 640 -23.08 -4.21 5.68
CA LEU A 640 -23.25 -5.67 5.69
C LEU A 640 -21.97 -6.36 6.18
N THR A 641 -22.12 -7.43 6.95
CA THR A 641 -21.02 -8.33 7.35
C THR A 641 -21.23 -9.71 6.75
N MET A 642 -20.14 -10.42 6.42
CA MET A 642 -20.21 -11.62 5.57
C MET A 642 -20.81 -12.86 6.24
N ASP A 643 -20.95 -12.88 7.57
CA ASP A 643 -21.51 -14.00 8.31
C ASP A 643 -22.96 -14.30 7.94
N VAL A 644 -23.29 -15.60 7.85
CA VAL A 644 -24.67 -16.06 7.63
C VAL A 644 -25.58 -15.58 8.77
N LYS A 645 -26.75 -15.03 8.43
CA LYS A 645 -27.64 -14.38 9.40
C LYS A 645 -28.69 -15.30 9.98
N ALA A 646 -29.32 -16.14 9.15
CA ALA A 646 -30.42 -16.98 9.60
C ALA A 646 -30.60 -18.23 8.73
N PRO A 647 -31.08 -19.36 9.28
CA PRO A 647 -31.45 -20.52 8.49
C PRO A 647 -32.74 -20.28 7.67
N GLY A 648 -32.86 -20.94 6.52
CA GLY A 648 -34.01 -20.85 5.62
C GLY A 648 -33.95 -19.72 4.59
N ASN A 649 -32.91 -18.88 4.64
CA ASN A 649 -32.66 -17.85 3.65
C ASN A 649 -32.12 -18.46 2.35
N HIS A 650 -32.28 -17.75 1.24
CA HIS A 650 -31.87 -18.22 -0.08
C HIS A 650 -30.42 -17.83 -0.35
N ILE A 651 -29.64 -18.78 -0.86
CA ILE A 651 -28.26 -18.53 -1.27
C ILE A 651 -28.23 -18.31 -2.78
N TYR A 652 -27.72 -17.15 -3.15
CA TYR A 652 -27.51 -16.74 -4.52
C TYR A 652 -26.03 -16.62 -4.83
N LEU A 653 -25.63 -17.07 -6.02
CA LEU A 653 -24.33 -16.79 -6.59
C LEU A 653 -24.49 -15.76 -7.71
N MET A 654 -23.82 -14.62 -7.57
CA MET A 654 -23.62 -13.65 -8.62
C MET A 654 -22.35 -14.01 -9.43
N GLY A 655 -22.41 -13.84 -10.75
CA GLY A 655 -21.26 -14.03 -11.65
C GLY A 655 -21.17 -15.42 -12.29
N TRP A 656 -20.22 -15.58 -13.22
CA TRP A 656 -19.99 -16.81 -13.98
C TRP A 656 -18.75 -17.56 -13.48
N THR A 657 -18.84 -18.87 -13.33
CA THR A 657 -17.67 -19.72 -13.08
C THR A 657 -17.01 -20.15 -14.39
N SER A 658 -15.71 -19.89 -14.54
CA SER A 658 -14.92 -20.26 -15.71
C SER A 658 -13.83 -21.29 -15.39
N ASP A 659 -13.15 -21.82 -16.41
CA ASP A 659 -11.97 -22.69 -16.25
C ASP A 659 -10.71 -21.84 -15.97
N GLU A 660 -10.72 -21.17 -14.82
CA GLU A 660 -9.71 -20.20 -14.40
C GLU A 660 -9.10 -20.66 -13.07
N LEU A 661 -8.37 -21.76 -13.13
CA LEU A 661 -7.63 -22.33 -12.00
C LEU A 661 -6.14 -21.97 -12.04
N GLY A 662 -5.66 -21.23 -13.04
CA GLY A 662 -4.24 -20.86 -13.13
C GLY A 662 -3.86 -19.86 -12.05
N GLY A 663 -2.81 -20.15 -11.29
CA GLY A 663 -2.42 -19.33 -10.12
C GLY A 663 -3.27 -19.54 -8.87
N SER A 664 -4.29 -20.42 -8.92
CA SER A 664 -5.17 -20.69 -7.79
C SER A 664 -4.54 -21.58 -6.72
N LEU A 665 -5.14 -21.62 -5.54
CA LEU A 665 -4.74 -22.57 -4.49
C LEU A 665 -4.99 -24.03 -4.86
N TYR A 666 -5.95 -24.31 -5.76
CA TYR A 666 -6.09 -25.65 -6.34
C TYR A 666 -4.87 -26.02 -7.22
N GLU A 667 -4.32 -25.07 -7.99
CA GLU A 667 -3.08 -25.30 -8.76
C GLU A 667 -1.94 -25.69 -7.82
N ALA A 668 -1.78 -24.95 -6.72
CA ALA A 668 -0.78 -25.23 -5.70
C ALA A 668 -0.96 -26.61 -5.05
N TRP A 669 -2.19 -26.99 -4.68
CA TRP A 669 -2.49 -28.31 -4.10
C TRP A 669 -2.21 -29.45 -5.07
N SER A 670 -2.62 -29.29 -6.33
CA SER A 670 -2.48 -30.33 -7.35
C SER A 670 -1.03 -30.52 -7.83
N GLY A 671 -0.18 -29.51 -7.63
CA GLY A 671 1.21 -29.49 -8.09
C GLY A 671 1.36 -29.46 -9.62
N GLN A 672 0.28 -29.13 -10.35
CA GLN A 672 0.27 -29.13 -11.81
C GLN A 672 -0.30 -27.83 -12.37
N PRO A 673 0.22 -27.30 -13.51
CA PRO A 673 -0.33 -26.12 -14.17
C PRO A 673 -1.81 -26.28 -14.56
N ALA A 674 -2.67 -25.53 -13.89
CA ALA A 674 -4.11 -25.66 -13.92
C ALA A 674 -4.80 -24.67 -14.84
N GLY A 675 -4.12 -23.67 -15.42
CA GLY A 675 -4.87 -22.71 -16.24
C GLY A 675 -4.10 -21.56 -16.84
N ASN A 676 -4.88 -20.59 -17.30
CA ASN A 676 -4.45 -19.22 -17.47
C ASN A 676 -4.83 -18.46 -16.18
N ALA A 677 -4.25 -17.28 -15.98
CA ALA A 677 -4.72 -16.36 -14.95
C ALA A 677 -6.22 -16.04 -15.17
N PRO A 678 -6.99 -15.80 -14.11
CA PRO A 678 -8.37 -15.36 -14.24
C PRO A 678 -8.48 -14.03 -14.98
N LEU A 679 -9.52 -13.87 -15.81
CA LEU A 679 -9.75 -12.67 -16.62
C LEU A 679 -11.05 -11.98 -16.20
N VAL A 680 -10.95 -10.67 -15.97
CA VAL A 680 -12.11 -9.81 -15.70
C VAL A 680 -12.73 -9.35 -17.02
N GLU A 681 -14.03 -9.50 -17.18
CA GLU A 681 -14.80 -8.75 -18.19
C GLU A 681 -15.33 -7.47 -17.51
N PRO A 682 -14.69 -6.32 -17.72
CA PRO A 682 -14.83 -5.21 -16.78
C PRO A 682 -16.14 -4.44 -16.92
N HIS A 683 -16.80 -4.50 -18.07
CA HIS A 683 -18.08 -3.81 -18.24
C HIS A 683 -19.20 -4.53 -17.48
N SER A 684 -19.35 -5.84 -17.66
CA SER A 684 -20.30 -6.66 -16.93
C SER A 684 -19.97 -6.71 -15.44
N ALA A 685 -18.69 -6.80 -15.07
CA ALA A 685 -18.24 -6.70 -13.68
C ALA A 685 -18.71 -5.40 -13.03
N ARG A 686 -18.47 -4.24 -13.67
CA ARG A 686 -18.93 -2.94 -13.16
C ARG A 686 -20.44 -2.90 -12.94
N GLU A 687 -21.24 -3.28 -13.95
CA GLU A 687 -22.70 -3.25 -13.82
C GLU A 687 -23.20 -4.16 -12.68
N ALA A 688 -22.54 -5.32 -12.50
CA ALA A 688 -22.83 -6.24 -11.41
C ALA A 688 -22.49 -5.61 -10.05
N LEU A 689 -21.30 -5.03 -9.89
CA LEU A 689 -20.88 -4.35 -8.65
C LEU A 689 -21.78 -3.16 -8.29
N TRP A 690 -22.15 -2.36 -9.28
CA TRP A 690 -23.06 -1.22 -9.09
C TRP A 690 -24.46 -1.67 -8.66
N SER A 691 -24.95 -2.77 -9.25
CA SER A 691 -26.24 -3.36 -8.88
C SER A 691 -26.20 -3.95 -7.46
N LEU A 692 -25.11 -4.65 -7.11
CA LEU A 692 -24.88 -5.22 -5.80
C LEU A 692 -24.86 -4.11 -4.72
N SER A 693 -24.05 -3.08 -4.94
CA SER A 693 -23.96 -1.92 -4.05
C SER A 693 -25.32 -1.23 -3.87
N ALA A 694 -26.06 -1.00 -4.96
CA ALA A 694 -27.38 -0.38 -4.90
C ALA A 694 -28.44 -1.25 -4.22
N ALA A 695 -28.34 -2.59 -4.32
CA ALA A 695 -29.23 -3.52 -3.63
C ALA A 695 -28.92 -3.60 -2.13
N ALA A 696 -27.64 -3.61 -1.76
CA ALA A 696 -27.17 -3.56 -0.37
C ALA A 696 -27.67 -2.28 0.33
N GLN A 697 -27.51 -1.11 -0.30
CA GLN A 697 -27.98 0.18 0.22
C GLN A 697 -29.51 0.31 0.35
N LYS A 698 -30.27 -0.61 -0.24
CA LYS A 698 -31.73 -0.69 -0.09
C LYS A 698 -32.17 -1.69 0.98
N GLY A 699 -31.22 -2.33 1.67
CA GLY A 699 -31.48 -3.36 2.66
C GLY A 699 -32.13 -4.62 2.06
N LEU A 700 -31.78 -4.96 0.81
CA LEU A 700 -32.32 -6.14 0.11
C LEU A 700 -31.48 -7.40 0.29
N ILE A 701 -30.28 -7.26 0.84
CA ILE A 701 -29.28 -8.31 1.01
C ILE A 701 -29.03 -8.48 2.50
N ALA A 702 -29.05 -9.72 2.99
CA ALA A 702 -28.76 -10.01 4.41
C ALA A 702 -27.25 -10.08 4.67
N THR A 703 -26.51 -10.70 3.76
CA THR A 703 -25.04 -10.72 3.73
C THR A 703 -24.55 -10.93 2.30
N ALA A 704 -23.33 -10.46 2.03
CA ALA A 704 -22.59 -10.67 0.81
C ALA A 704 -21.12 -10.99 1.15
N HIS A 705 -20.51 -11.87 0.36
CA HIS A 705 -19.09 -12.20 0.46
C HIS A 705 -18.49 -12.39 -0.93
N ASN A 706 -17.28 -11.88 -1.16
CA ASN A 706 -16.56 -12.09 -2.42
C ASN A 706 -16.06 -13.53 -2.53
N LEU A 707 -15.75 -13.98 -3.75
CA LEU A 707 -15.05 -15.24 -3.99
C LEU A 707 -13.64 -14.93 -4.49
N SER A 708 -12.65 -14.97 -3.60
CA SER A 708 -11.23 -14.85 -3.93
C SER A 708 -10.54 -16.22 -3.88
N GLU A 709 -9.48 -16.37 -3.10
CA GLU A 709 -8.66 -17.57 -2.99
C GLU A 709 -9.50 -18.79 -2.54
N GLY A 710 -9.45 -19.86 -3.34
CA GLY A 710 -10.22 -21.08 -3.09
C GLY A 710 -11.70 -21.05 -3.52
N GLY A 711 -12.18 -19.93 -4.06
CA GLY A 711 -13.46 -19.85 -4.78
C GLY A 711 -14.70 -20.11 -3.92
N LEU A 712 -15.72 -20.74 -4.51
CA LEU A 712 -17.05 -20.92 -3.90
C LEU A 712 -17.00 -21.73 -2.62
N ALA A 713 -16.16 -22.77 -2.57
CA ALA A 713 -16.10 -23.67 -1.43
C ALA A 713 -15.59 -22.95 -0.17
N VAL A 714 -14.55 -22.11 -0.32
CA VAL A 714 -13.99 -21.34 0.78
C VAL A 714 -14.94 -20.24 1.21
N ALA A 715 -15.47 -19.44 0.27
CA ALA A 715 -16.43 -18.38 0.60
C ALA A 715 -17.65 -18.92 1.36
N ALA A 716 -18.20 -20.07 0.94
CA ALA A 716 -19.31 -20.72 1.65
C ALA A 716 -18.90 -21.19 3.06
N ALA A 717 -17.69 -21.74 3.22
CA ALA A 717 -17.18 -22.17 4.51
C ALA A 717 -16.94 -20.98 5.45
N GLU A 718 -16.33 -19.89 4.99
CA GLU A 718 -16.05 -18.70 5.80
C GLU A 718 -17.33 -18.02 6.29
N MET A 719 -18.31 -17.81 5.39
CA MET A 719 -19.63 -17.28 5.78
C MET A 719 -20.31 -18.17 6.83
N ALA A 720 -20.25 -19.50 6.65
CA ALA A 720 -20.89 -20.45 7.55
C ALA A 720 -20.19 -20.55 8.92
N ILE A 721 -18.85 -20.59 8.93
CA ILE A 721 -18.03 -20.55 10.15
C ILE A 721 -18.37 -19.29 10.96
N ALA A 722 -18.39 -18.12 10.32
CA ALA A 722 -18.60 -16.87 11.03
C ALA A 722 -20.04 -16.71 11.56
N GLY A 723 -21.04 -17.23 10.82
CA GLY A 723 -22.45 -17.18 11.23
C GLY A 723 -22.86 -18.29 12.21
N ASP A 724 -22.04 -19.34 12.35
CA ASP A 724 -22.40 -20.61 13.03
C ASP A 724 -23.72 -21.21 12.49
N ILE A 725 -23.99 -20.96 11.21
CA ILE A 725 -25.16 -21.42 10.46
C ILE A 725 -24.65 -21.89 9.11
N SER A 726 -25.04 -23.10 8.72
CA SER A 726 -24.54 -23.69 7.48
C SER A 726 -25.42 -23.38 6.27
N MET A 727 -25.05 -23.93 5.12
CA MET A 727 -25.83 -23.88 3.90
C MET A 727 -25.77 -25.20 3.13
N HIS A 728 -26.79 -25.41 2.31
CA HIS A 728 -26.80 -26.41 1.26
C HIS A 728 -26.65 -25.72 -0.09
N ILE A 729 -25.66 -26.15 -0.89
CA ILE A 729 -25.38 -25.66 -2.24
C ILE A 729 -25.57 -26.79 -3.25
N ASP A 730 -26.24 -26.51 -4.35
CA ASP A 730 -26.36 -27.38 -5.53
C ASP A 730 -25.48 -26.85 -6.68
N LEU A 731 -24.50 -27.65 -7.09
CA LEU A 731 -23.58 -27.26 -8.16
C LEU A 731 -24.22 -27.26 -9.55
N ASP A 732 -25.37 -27.91 -9.74
CA ASP A 732 -26.03 -27.90 -11.05
C ASP A 732 -26.65 -26.53 -11.36
N GLU A 733 -27.08 -25.81 -10.32
CA GLU A 733 -27.65 -24.46 -10.40
C GLU A 733 -26.59 -23.36 -10.60
N VAL A 734 -25.30 -23.68 -10.43
CA VAL A 734 -24.21 -22.70 -10.59
C VAL A 734 -24.07 -22.27 -12.05
N LEU A 735 -24.01 -20.95 -12.27
CA LEU A 735 -23.75 -20.35 -13.58
C LEU A 735 -22.31 -20.63 -14.02
N ARG A 736 -22.17 -21.22 -15.21
CA ARG A 736 -20.90 -21.74 -15.72
C ARG A 736 -20.69 -21.34 -17.17
N THR A 737 -19.45 -21.01 -17.53
CA THR A 737 -19.10 -20.85 -18.95
C THR A 737 -19.03 -22.20 -19.67
N LYS A 738 -19.15 -22.17 -21.00
CA LYS A 738 -19.19 -23.38 -21.81
C LYS A 738 -17.90 -24.20 -21.64
N GLY A 739 -18.07 -25.45 -21.19
CA GLY A 739 -16.97 -26.40 -21.06
C GLY A 739 -16.52 -26.66 -19.62
N VAL A 740 -17.03 -25.90 -18.65
CA VAL A 740 -16.92 -26.20 -17.22
C VAL A 740 -17.98 -27.23 -16.84
N ALA A 741 -17.55 -28.47 -16.59
CA ALA A 741 -18.45 -29.60 -16.33
C ALA A 741 -17.95 -30.53 -15.21
N ASP A 742 -16.94 -30.10 -14.45
CA ASP A 742 -16.40 -30.85 -13.31
C ASP A 742 -16.60 -30.07 -12.00
N PRO A 743 -16.96 -30.74 -10.89
CA PRO A 743 -17.19 -30.08 -9.60
C PRO A 743 -15.97 -29.32 -9.05
N VAL A 744 -14.75 -29.80 -9.33
CA VAL A 744 -13.50 -29.19 -8.84
C VAL A 744 -13.36 -27.77 -9.38
N THR A 745 -13.53 -27.58 -10.69
CA THR A 745 -13.49 -26.26 -11.31
C THR A 745 -14.62 -25.37 -10.78
N ILE A 746 -15.83 -25.92 -10.60
CA ILE A 746 -16.98 -25.14 -10.10
C ILE A 746 -16.74 -24.61 -8.67
N LEU A 747 -16.14 -25.46 -7.82
CA LEU A 747 -15.90 -25.16 -6.41
C LEU A 747 -14.70 -24.24 -6.20
N PHE A 748 -13.58 -24.50 -6.88
CA PHE A 748 -12.28 -23.92 -6.53
C PHE A 748 -11.73 -22.94 -7.56
N SER A 749 -12.44 -22.66 -8.66
CA SER A 749 -12.02 -21.61 -9.58
C SER A 749 -12.20 -20.23 -8.94
N GLU A 750 -11.14 -19.44 -9.01
CA GLU A 750 -11.01 -18.07 -8.50
C GLU A 750 -11.41 -17.07 -9.60
N SER A 751 -12.46 -17.39 -10.37
CA SER A 751 -13.00 -16.47 -11.38
C SER A 751 -13.44 -15.16 -10.73
N PRO A 752 -13.08 -13.98 -11.29
CA PRO A 752 -13.40 -12.70 -10.68
C PRO A 752 -14.89 -12.35 -10.78
N SER A 753 -15.27 -11.25 -10.12
CA SER A 753 -16.63 -10.68 -10.15
C SER A 753 -17.73 -11.65 -9.70
N ARG A 754 -17.41 -12.52 -8.73
CA ARG A 754 -18.34 -13.49 -8.14
C ARG A 754 -18.56 -13.24 -6.66
N PHE A 755 -19.82 -13.36 -6.24
CA PHE A 755 -20.26 -13.04 -4.89
C PHE A 755 -21.31 -14.03 -4.40
N LEU A 756 -21.15 -14.50 -3.17
CA LEU A 756 -22.11 -15.34 -2.48
C LEU A 756 -23.02 -14.46 -1.62
N LEU A 757 -24.33 -14.57 -1.83
CA LEU A 757 -25.33 -13.66 -1.27
C LEU A 757 -26.38 -14.44 -0.49
N GLU A 758 -26.71 -13.99 0.71
CA GLU A 758 -27.85 -14.47 1.48
C GLU A 758 -29.02 -13.48 1.33
N ILE A 759 -30.16 -13.99 0.87
CA ILE A 759 -31.36 -13.19 0.63
C ILE A 759 -32.52 -13.78 1.45
N ALA A 760 -33.13 -12.94 2.28
CA ALA A 760 -34.33 -13.33 3.01
C ALA A 760 -35.51 -13.58 2.04
N PRO A 761 -36.35 -14.62 2.26
CA PRO A 761 -37.43 -14.96 1.34
C PRO A 761 -38.42 -13.81 1.06
N ASP A 762 -38.67 -12.93 2.03
CA ASP A 762 -39.54 -11.77 1.89
C ASP A 762 -38.93 -10.63 1.04
N LYS A 763 -37.59 -10.64 0.86
CA LYS A 763 -36.84 -9.66 0.05
C LYS A 763 -36.53 -10.17 -1.36
N GLU A 764 -36.60 -11.47 -1.61
CA GLU A 764 -36.20 -12.14 -2.86
C GLU A 764 -36.75 -11.44 -4.10
N ARG A 765 -38.06 -11.15 -4.14
CA ARG A 765 -38.69 -10.50 -5.30
C ARG A 765 -38.10 -9.11 -5.59
N ALA A 766 -37.90 -8.30 -4.56
CA ALA A 766 -37.36 -6.95 -4.71
C ALA A 766 -35.86 -7.00 -5.10
N PHE A 767 -35.12 -7.94 -4.53
CA PHE A 767 -33.73 -8.21 -4.86
C PHE A 767 -33.57 -8.62 -6.34
N LEU A 768 -34.32 -9.60 -6.83
CA LEU A 768 -34.28 -10.04 -8.23
C LEU A 768 -34.63 -8.90 -9.21
N GLN A 769 -35.53 -8.00 -8.82
CA GLN A 769 -35.86 -6.82 -9.61
C GLN A 769 -34.71 -5.80 -9.64
N ALA A 770 -33.96 -5.65 -8.53
CA ALA A 770 -32.80 -4.78 -8.44
C ALA A 770 -31.59 -5.34 -9.22
N MET A 771 -31.45 -6.66 -9.27
CA MET A 771 -30.35 -7.37 -9.95
C MET A 771 -30.67 -7.74 -11.42
N LYS A 772 -31.70 -7.14 -12.01
CA LYS A 772 -32.12 -7.47 -13.38
C LYS A 772 -31.00 -7.22 -14.39
N GLY A 773 -30.61 -8.27 -15.12
CA GLY A 773 -29.55 -8.21 -16.13
C GLY A 773 -28.17 -8.58 -15.60
N VAL A 774 -28.02 -8.78 -14.29
CA VAL A 774 -26.81 -9.33 -13.67
C VAL A 774 -26.86 -10.87 -13.74
N PRO A 775 -25.76 -11.55 -14.11
CA PRO A 775 -25.66 -13.01 -13.99
C PRO A 775 -25.84 -13.43 -12.54
N LEU A 776 -26.92 -14.16 -12.27
CA LEU A 776 -27.34 -14.50 -10.92
C LEU A 776 -28.09 -15.83 -10.94
N ALA A 777 -27.75 -16.75 -10.02
CA ALA A 777 -28.50 -18.00 -9.82
C ALA A 777 -28.74 -18.27 -8.33
N ARG A 778 -29.91 -18.83 -8.02
CA ARG A 778 -30.20 -19.36 -6.69
C ARG A 778 -29.59 -20.75 -6.61
N ILE A 779 -28.51 -20.89 -5.87
CA ILE A 779 -27.73 -22.13 -5.81
C ILE A 779 -28.03 -22.94 -4.55
N GLY A 780 -28.86 -22.44 -3.65
CA GLY A 780 -29.05 -23.11 -2.37
C GLY A 780 -29.90 -22.37 -1.35
N ALA A 781 -29.75 -22.81 -0.10
CA ALA A 781 -30.36 -22.17 1.06
C ALA A 781 -29.52 -22.38 2.32
N THR A 782 -29.62 -21.46 3.28
CA THR A 782 -29.04 -21.60 4.61
C THR A 782 -29.82 -22.65 5.40
N ILE A 783 -29.13 -23.43 6.25
CA ILE A 783 -29.69 -24.51 7.03
C ILE A 783 -29.21 -24.43 8.47
N ALA A 784 -30.08 -24.81 9.42
CA ALA A 784 -29.75 -24.79 10.85
C ALA A 784 -28.77 -25.90 11.26
N ASN A 785 -28.57 -26.90 10.41
CA ASN A 785 -27.65 -28.00 10.67
C ASN A 785 -26.20 -27.50 10.55
N PRO A 786 -25.28 -27.76 11.51
CA PRO A 786 -23.89 -27.29 11.45
C PRO A 786 -23.00 -28.13 10.50
N VAL A 787 -23.53 -28.50 9.33
CA VAL A 787 -22.82 -29.27 8.31
C VAL A 787 -22.95 -28.53 6.98
N LEU A 788 -21.82 -28.15 6.38
CA LEU A 788 -21.78 -27.58 5.04
C LEU A 788 -21.99 -28.70 4.03
N ARG A 789 -23.09 -28.60 3.28
CA ARG A 789 -23.45 -29.60 2.27
C ARG A 789 -23.34 -29.01 0.87
N VAL A 790 -22.58 -29.68 0.01
CA VAL A 790 -22.55 -29.40 -1.43
C VAL A 790 -23.00 -30.65 -2.19
N THR A 791 -23.99 -30.49 -3.04
CA THR A 791 -24.46 -31.52 -3.98
C THR A 791 -23.80 -31.33 -5.34
N GLY A 792 -23.21 -32.39 -5.88
CA GLY A 792 -22.57 -32.38 -7.19
C GLY A 792 -23.56 -32.51 -8.35
N LEU A 793 -23.03 -32.43 -9.58
CA LEU A 793 -23.78 -32.45 -10.85
C LEU A 793 -24.59 -33.74 -11.12
N ASP A 794 -24.38 -34.78 -10.32
CA ASP A 794 -25.08 -36.07 -10.39
C ASP A 794 -26.12 -36.23 -9.26
N GLY A 795 -26.36 -35.18 -8.47
CA GLY A 795 -27.27 -35.20 -7.32
C GLY A 795 -26.67 -35.82 -6.05
N CYS A 796 -25.44 -36.34 -6.10
CA CYS A 796 -24.77 -36.94 -4.95
C CYS A 796 -24.01 -35.89 -4.12
N PRO A 797 -23.93 -36.04 -2.79
CA PRO A 797 -23.10 -35.16 -1.96
C PRO A 797 -21.62 -35.27 -2.37
N ILE A 798 -20.93 -34.13 -2.44
CA ILE A 798 -19.49 -34.05 -2.70
C ILE A 798 -18.71 -33.42 -1.55
N ILE A 799 -19.35 -32.57 -0.75
CA ILE A 799 -18.84 -32.04 0.53
C ILE A 799 -19.96 -32.20 1.55
N GLU A 800 -19.63 -32.79 2.70
CA GLU A 800 -20.48 -32.88 3.90
C GLU A 800 -19.59 -32.73 5.13
N GLU A 801 -19.19 -31.50 5.43
CA GLU A 801 -18.20 -31.19 6.46
C GLU A 801 -18.80 -30.43 7.63
N SER A 802 -18.40 -30.76 8.86
CA SER A 802 -18.90 -30.06 10.04
C SER A 802 -18.28 -28.67 10.15
N LEU A 803 -19.04 -27.68 10.65
CA LEU A 803 -18.49 -26.34 10.89
C LEU A 803 -17.34 -26.36 11.91
N HIS A 804 -17.34 -27.34 12.84
CA HIS A 804 -16.24 -27.53 13.79
C HIS A 804 -14.94 -27.87 13.08
N ASP A 805 -14.95 -28.86 12.19
CA ASP A 805 -13.75 -29.32 11.48
C ASP A 805 -13.24 -28.26 10.50
N LEU A 806 -14.15 -27.58 9.80
CA LEU A 806 -13.79 -26.46 8.91
C LEU A 806 -13.16 -25.30 9.69
N ARG A 807 -13.77 -24.90 10.82
CA ARG A 807 -13.22 -23.86 11.71
C ARG A 807 -11.86 -24.26 12.26
N HIS A 808 -11.68 -25.51 12.66
CA HIS A 808 -10.41 -26.03 13.15
C HIS A 808 -9.31 -25.95 12.07
N SER A 809 -9.59 -26.42 10.85
CA SER A 809 -8.65 -26.28 9.73
C SER A 809 -8.29 -24.82 9.42
N TRP A 810 -9.26 -23.92 9.48
CA TRP A 810 -9.06 -22.51 9.15
C TRP A 810 -8.32 -21.73 10.24
N ARG A 811 -8.59 -21.99 11.52
CA ARG A 811 -8.12 -21.15 12.63
C ARG A 811 -6.73 -21.51 13.15
N GLU A 812 -6.34 -22.77 13.10
CA GLU A 812 -5.14 -23.23 13.81
C GLU A 812 -3.80 -22.93 13.11
N THR A 813 -3.80 -22.66 11.81
CA THR A 813 -2.56 -22.60 11.01
C THR A 813 -1.59 -21.54 11.51
N LEU A 814 -1.96 -20.24 11.54
CA LEU A 814 -1.01 -19.18 11.91
C LEU A 814 -0.46 -19.31 13.34
N PRO A 815 -1.28 -19.58 14.38
CA PRO A 815 -0.76 -19.84 15.72
C PRO A 815 0.25 -20.99 15.76
N ARG A 816 -0.07 -22.12 15.11
CA ARG A 816 0.83 -23.29 15.04
C ARG A 816 2.16 -22.94 14.35
N LEU A 817 2.09 -22.17 13.27
CA LEU A 817 3.23 -21.73 12.48
C LEU A 817 4.13 -20.72 13.20
N LEU A 818 3.62 -19.96 14.17
CA LEU A 818 4.36 -18.88 14.83
C LEU A 818 4.77 -19.23 16.27
N ASP A 819 3.87 -19.84 17.04
CA ASP A 819 4.07 -20.12 18.47
C ASP A 819 4.57 -21.56 18.73
N GLY A 820 4.45 -22.45 17.74
CA GLY A 820 4.92 -23.84 17.84
C GLY A 820 4.13 -24.73 18.81
N VAL A 821 2.96 -24.29 19.28
CA VAL A 821 2.06 -25.02 20.17
C VAL A 821 0.70 -25.17 19.47
N PRO A 822 0.05 -26.36 19.48
CA PRO A 822 -1.37 -26.47 19.14
C PRO A 822 -2.18 -25.56 20.08
N CYS A 823 -3.21 -24.89 19.57
CA CYS A 823 -4.09 -24.10 20.42
C CYS A 823 -4.83 -25.09 21.34
N ASP A 824 -4.36 -25.29 22.57
CA ASP A 824 -5.02 -26.16 23.52
C ASP A 824 -6.39 -25.53 23.84
N ASP A 825 -7.47 -26.23 23.52
CA ASP A 825 -8.86 -25.85 23.76
C ASP A 825 -9.14 -25.78 25.27
N GLY A 826 -8.62 -24.72 25.89
CA GLY A 826 -8.84 -24.34 27.27
C GLY A 826 -10.22 -23.70 27.46
N ARG A 827 -11.29 -24.39 27.06
CA ARG A 827 -12.66 -24.14 27.54
C ARG A 827 -13.34 -25.45 27.93
N ARG A 828 -12.84 -26.05 29.01
CA ARG A 828 -13.66 -26.86 29.92
C ARG A 828 -13.78 -26.14 31.26
N SER A 829 -14.81 -25.32 31.40
CA SER A 829 -15.63 -25.16 32.61
C SER A 829 -16.90 -24.41 32.26
#